data_AF-A0A968GMV0-F1
#
_entry.id   AF-A0A968GMV0-F1
#
_cell.length_a   1.000
_cell.length_b   1.000
_cell.length_c   1.000
_cell.angle_alpha   90.00
_cell.angle_beta   90.00
_cell.angle_gamma   90.00
#
_symmetry.space_group_name_H-M   'P 1'
#
loop_
_entity.id
_entity.type
_entity.pdbx_description
1 polymer ?
#
loop_
_entity_poly.entity_id
_entity_poly.type
_entity_poly.pdbx_seq_one_letter_code
_entity_poly.pdbx_strand_id
1 'polypeptide(L)'
;MKAFLKRHSLVVGLILMFLYTWTIDLSNSGVLPFKVPFFVAMTLGWGFIFASLFMTWLTLDKNEAVKLFKRFFLWSVGWKWWMVALLLLPALRFAALLLTALLTGVPADFSRPMIRDVVPLDAPLLMLVVPWIIFEILTNGEEMGWRGYVLPRLQAKYNALIASLIVGVIWAVWHLPKFFGTGLNGEGSFAWFTVAHLALAVLYTWLYNNTRGSLLLVTLFHASGNTFGMFMPAKFAVTGGILFNLEIVFFCHRRHRCGPRRGRGASLADGREAGTELKPIKKKSLSIHEETRLKTRRRNNMSTPKVISILKRPAVFILTLTLLLSVVAPVAAGTGGAASGEGMPISLNHAQGPTDAAEMETFLDDLITRQMDEYHIAGAAVAVVKDGQLFFAKGYGYADVENKIPVDVETTIFRTGSVGKVITWTAVMQLVEQGKLDLDADINTYLDFRIPDTYPQPITLKHLMTHTSGIEDRWLESVTQNADELMTEREWLVANFPGRVRPPGEAAGYSNYNAMLGGYIVARVSGEPYEEYIQKHIFDPLGMTHSTVQPQMPADLLPFVSRSYTYADGAFQSFPDYLTQSAVLPSGFHQTSVTDMARFMIARLEGGFYGDESNEMRILEEDTARQMLTTLYTPDPRMRGTAYGMFDFTDNGQWVLGHEGYAPVMLSQLLLLPDQHLGVYVVYNSLGARDGGLTPQHVGFQRAFFDHYYPAPAVEPTQPPADFAERAELFAGFYRAANSHATTPEKVVGLLGGFTIEVTAPGDGTLLIPMEGLELRFVEVEPLYFRQVDGSFTLVFREDDKGNITHLFTDIQPQNGFVKLGWYETPGFNMVLIQVCLLILLSMLPVGVIRAIRNRLASRSARAADSIIFGICLLNALFLVGLAIWFRPMHPSELHSLSLTVEIVMGLGVLAGLLTPVALVYTMLVWKHRYWGVAYRVYYTLVTVAAVGFVWFLHYWNWLGWRY
;
A
#
# COMPACT_ATOMS: atom_id res chain seq x y z
N MET A 1 -33.44 36.00 19.91
CA MET A 1 -32.66 34.88 19.34
C MET A 1 -33.48 33.86 18.55
N LYS A 2 -34.46 33.14 19.13
CA LYS A 2 -35.22 32.07 18.45
C LYS A 2 -36.01 32.52 17.20
N ALA A 3 -36.61 33.71 17.23
CA ALA A 3 -37.31 34.29 16.08
C ALA A 3 -36.35 34.63 14.91
N PHE A 4 -35.16 35.15 15.22
CA PHE A 4 -34.11 35.42 14.25
C PHE A 4 -33.61 34.13 13.58
N LEU A 5 -33.32 33.09 14.38
CA LEU A 5 -32.89 31.79 13.87
C LEU A 5 -33.94 31.12 12.99
N LYS A 6 -35.24 31.27 13.29
CA LYS A 6 -36.30 30.76 12.40
C LYS A 6 -36.33 31.51 11.07
N ARG A 7 -36.24 32.84 11.09
CA ARG A 7 -36.28 33.70 9.89
C ARG A 7 -35.07 33.51 8.97
N HIS A 8 -33.89 33.25 9.54
CA HIS A 8 -32.62 33.11 8.82
C HIS A 8 -32.06 31.68 8.86
N SER A 9 -32.89 30.68 9.15
CA SER A 9 -32.49 29.29 9.39
C SER A 9 -31.63 28.68 8.29
N LEU A 10 -31.95 28.92 7.02
CA LEU A 10 -31.20 28.41 5.89
C LEU A 10 -29.78 29.00 5.84
N VAL A 11 -29.66 30.33 5.95
CA VAL A 11 -28.39 31.05 5.86
C VAL A 11 -27.49 30.72 7.06
N VAL A 12 -28.04 30.73 8.27
CA VAL A 12 -27.28 30.38 9.49
C VAL A 12 -26.83 28.91 9.44
N GLY A 13 -27.67 28.01 8.94
CA GLY A 13 -27.29 26.60 8.77
C GLY A 13 -26.15 26.41 7.77
N LEU A 14 -26.16 27.14 6.65
CA LEU A 14 -25.07 27.12 5.66
C LEU A 14 -23.77 27.68 6.25
N ILE A 15 -23.83 28.80 6.98
CA ILE A 15 -22.66 29.39 7.65
C ILE A 15 -22.04 28.38 8.62
N LEU A 16 -22.84 27.67 9.42
CA LEU A 16 -22.33 26.66 10.35
C LEU A 16 -21.67 25.48 9.63
N MET A 17 -22.22 25.05 8.49
CA MET A 17 -21.60 24.02 7.66
C MET A 17 -20.25 24.51 7.14
N PHE A 18 -20.20 25.71 6.55
CA PHE A 18 -19.01 26.27 5.91
C PHE A 18 -17.91 26.57 6.93
N LEU A 19 -18.24 27.18 8.07
CA LEU A 19 -17.25 27.59 9.08
C LEU A 19 -16.40 26.41 9.56
N TYR A 20 -17.03 25.26 9.78
CA TYR A 20 -16.33 24.05 10.19
C TYR A 20 -15.50 23.45 9.05
N THR A 21 -16.10 23.28 7.88
CA THR A 21 -15.45 22.57 6.75
C THR A 21 -14.37 23.41 6.06
N TRP A 22 -14.59 24.71 5.87
CA TRP A 22 -13.62 25.59 5.21
C TRP A 22 -12.36 25.77 6.03
N THR A 23 -12.44 25.72 7.36
CA THR A 23 -11.24 25.76 8.20
C THR A 23 -10.34 24.56 7.93
N ILE A 24 -10.93 23.38 7.68
CA ILE A 24 -10.19 22.17 7.30
C ILE A 24 -9.68 22.29 5.86
N ASP A 25 -10.53 22.67 4.91
CA ASP A 25 -10.13 22.74 3.49
C ASP A 25 -9.07 23.83 3.22
N LEU A 26 -9.16 25.01 3.85
CA LEU A 26 -8.15 26.06 3.73
C LEU A 26 -6.82 25.69 4.39
N SER A 27 -6.86 24.85 5.43
CA SER A 27 -5.66 24.28 6.04
C SER A 27 -5.02 23.26 5.10
N ASN A 28 -5.80 22.35 4.53
CA ASN A 28 -5.33 21.35 3.58
C ASN A 28 -4.81 21.97 2.28
N SER A 29 -5.35 23.12 1.86
CA SER A 29 -4.90 23.83 0.66
C SER A 29 -3.65 24.70 0.87
N GLY A 30 -3.12 24.74 2.11
CA GLY A 30 -1.92 25.50 2.48
C GLY A 30 -2.17 27.00 2.65
N VAL A 31 -3.42 27.46 2.65
CA VAL A 31 -3.79 28.87 2.87
C VAL A 31 -3.69 29.26 4.34
N LEU A 32 -4.02 28.33 5.25
CA LEU A 32 -3.83 28.55 6.69
C LEU A 32 -2.45 28.05 7.14
N PRO A 33 -1.82 28.71 8.13
CA PRO A 33 -0.44 28.43 8.56
C PRO A 33 -0.32 27.17 9.45
N PHE A 34 -1.36 26.34 9.52
CA PHE A 34 -1.40 25.12 10.31
C PHE A 34 -2.01 23.99 9.50
N LYS A 35 -1.55 22.75 9.72
CA LYS A 35 -2.17 21.54 9.17
C LYS A 35 -3.16 20.95 10.18
N VAL A 36 -4.38 20.65 9.73
CA VAL A 36 -5.37 19.95 10.54
C VAL A 36 -5.01 18.46 10.60
N PRO A 37 -4.97 17.82 11.78
CA PRO A 37 -4.68 16.40 11.89
C PRO A 37 -5.65 15.54 11.06
N PHE A 38 -5.16 14.46 10.46
CA PHE A 38 -5.94 13.60 9.56
C PHE A 38 -7.27 13.11 10.17
N PHE A 39 -7.26 12.70 11.45
CA PHE A 39 -8.49 12.25 12.13
C PHE A 39 -9.55 13.35 12.25
N VAL A 40 -9.15 14.63 12.34
CA VAL A 40 -10.05 15.78 12.31
C VAL A 40 -10.53 16.01 10.88
N ALA A 41 -9.65 15.86 9.87
CA ALA A 41 -10.05 15.93 8.47
C ALA A 41 -11.08 14.84 8.10
N MET A 42 -10.99 13.64 8.66
CA MET A 42 -11.98 12.56 8.49
C MET A 42 -13.38 12.93 9.00
N THR A 43 -13.48 13.94 9.87
CA THR A 43 -14.78 14.42 10.41
C THR A 43 -15.41 15.53 9.57
N LEU A 44 -14.80 15.93 8.45
CA LEU A 44 -15.29 17.00 7.58
C LEU A 44 -16.76 16.80 7.17
N GLY A 45 -17.14 15.59 6.75
CA GLY A 45 -18.54 15.27 6.42
C GLY A 45 -19.47 15.29 7.64
N TRP A 46 -18.97 15.06 8.86
CA TRP A 46 -19.76 15.08 10.08
C TRP A 46 -20.24 16.49 10.44
N GLY A 47 -19.51 17.52 10.04
CA GLY A 47 -19.93 18.91 10.17
C GLY A 47 -21.31 19.18 9.53
N PHE A 48 -21.55 18.62 8.35
CA PHE A 48 -22.85 18.71 7.69
C PHE A 48 -23.96 18.00 8.46
N ILE A 49 -23.67 16.84 9.05
CA ILE A 49 -24.65 16.07 9.84
C ILE A 49 -25.04 16.85 11.09
N PHE A 50 -24.05 17.31 11.86
CA PHE A 50 -24.28 18.03 13.11
C PHE A 50 -25.01 19.36 12.88
N ALA A 51 -24.55 20.18 11.92
CA ALA A 51 -25.18 21.45 11.60
C ALA A 51 -26.64 21.27 11.16
N SER A 52 -26.92 20.26 10.32
CA SER A 52 -28.27 19.96 9.82
C SER A 52 -29.22 19.52 10.92
N LEU A 53 -28.80 18.58 11.76
CA LEU A 53 -29.62 18.06 12.87
C LEU A 53 -29.87 19.14 13.92
N PHE A 54 -28.81 19.86 14.31
CA PHE A 54 -28.87 20.93 15.30
C PHE A 54 -29.78 22.07 14.85
N MET A 55 -29.61 22.55 13.61
CA MET A 55 -30.46 23.62 13.09
C MET A 55 -31.91 23.18 12.89
N THR A 56 -32.14 21.93 12.49
CA THR A 56 -33.51 21.39 12.41
C THR A 56 -34.15 21.31 13.80
N TRP A 57 -33.40 20.88 14.81
CA TRP A 57 -33.85 20.84 16.19
C TRP A 57 -34.19 22.23 16.75
N LEU A 58 -33.31 23.21 16.53
CA LEU A 58 -33.47 24.57 17.04
C LEU A 58 -34.61 25.34 16.36
N THR A 59 -34.80 25.14 15.04
CA THR A 59 -35.74 25.94 14.23
C THR A 59 -37.11 25.32 14.12
N LEU A 60 -37.22 23.99 14.16
CA LEU A 60 -38.48 23.26 14.12
C LEU A 60 -38.76 22.63 15.48
N ASP A 61 -38.22 21.43 15.76
CA ASP A 61 -38.23 20.75 17.06
C ASP A 61 -37.42 19.43 17.01
N LYS A 62 -37.44 18.67 18.12
CA LYS A 62 -36.80 17.35 18.26
C LYS A 62 -37.38 16.29 17.33
N ASN A 63 -38.68 16.33 17.07
CA ASN A 63 -39.33 15.31 16.26
C ASN A 63 -38.93 15.45 14.78
N GLU A 64 -38.81 16.67 14.29
CA GLU A 64 -38.34 16.94 12.92
C GLU A 64 -36.87 16.59 12.75
N ALA A 65 -36.01 16.84 13.74
CA ALA A 65 -34.62 16.40 13.70
C ALA A 65 -34.51 14.85 13.65
N VAL A 66 -35.33 14.15 14.44
CA VAL A 66 -35.40 12.68 14.41
C VAL A 66 -35.95 12.17 13.07
N LYS A 67 -36.95 12.85 12.48
CA LYS A 67 -37.46 12.49 11.14
C LYS A 67 -36.38 12.66 10.07
N LEU A 68 -35.58 13.72 10.14
CA LEU A 68 -34.46 13.94 9.24
C LEU A 68 -33.43 12.81 9.38
N PHE A 69 -33.00 12.49 10.61
CA PHE A 69 -32.08 11.38 10.88
C PHE A 69 -32.60 10.03 10.37
N LYS A 70 -33.89 9.74 10.56
CA LYS A 70 -34.52 8.50 10.08
C LYS A 70 -34.45 8.32 8.56
N ARG A 71 -34.23 9.37 7.78
CA ARG A 71 -34.10 9.28 6.31
C ARG A 71 -32.85 8.53 5.84
N PHE A 72 -31.80 8.45 6.67
CA PHE A 72 -30.65 7.58 6.43
C PHE A 72 -30.96 6.09 6.52
N PHE A 73 -32.09 5.73 7.13
CA PHE A 73 -32.53 4.34 7.27
C PHE A 73 -33.74 4.03 6.37
N LEU A 74 -34.06 4.91 5.41
CA LEU A 74 -35.11 4.67 4.41
C LEU A 74 -34.56 3.81 3.27
N TRP A 75 -34.46 2.51 3.52
CA TRP A 75 -34.00 1.51 2.55
C TRP A 75 -35.12 0.85 1.74
N SER A 76 -36.39 1.02 2.15
CA SER A 76 -37.57 0.41 1.52
C SER A 76 -38.00 1.14 0.25
N VAL A 77 -37.14 1.08 -0.76
CA VAL A 77 -37.29 1.70 -2.08
C VAL A 77 -37.19 0.63 -3.16
N GLY A 78 -37.80 0.86 -4.33
CA GLY A 78 -37.79 -0.13 -5.42
C GLY A 78 -36.36 -0.44 -5.89
N TRP A 79 -36.07 -1.71 -6.17
CA TRP A 79 -34.73 -2.20 -6.56
C TRP A 79 -34.06 -1.42 -7.70
N LYS A 80 -34.84 -0.88 -8.65
CA LYS A 80 -34.32 -0.03 -9.75
C LYS A 80 -33.56 1.19 -9.24
N TRP A 81 -33.97 1.76 -8.10
CA TRP A 81 -33.31 2.90 -7.50
C TRP A 81 -31.99 2.54 -6.81
N TRP A 82 -31.83 1.29 -6.36
CA TRP A 82 -30.55 0.78 -5.89
C TRP A 82 -29.55 0.65 -7.03
N MET A 83 -29.99 0.17 -8.20
CA MET A 83 -29.14 0.16 -9.40
C MET A 83 -28.72 1.56 -9.82
N VAL A 84 -29.65 2.52 -9.81
CA VAL A 84 -29.33 3.93 -10.09
C VAL A 84 -28.31 4.46 -9.09
N ALA A 85 -28.53 4.22 -7.79
CA ALA A 85 -27.63 4.68 -6.74
C ALA A 85 -26.22 4.06 -6.84
N LEU A 86 -26.09 2.82 -7.28
CA LEU A 86 -24.78 2.14 -7.33
C LEU A 86 -24.06 2.28 -8.67
N LEU A 87 -24.79 2.37 -9.79
CA LEU A 87 -24.20 2.14 -11.12
C LEU A 87 -24.25 3.35 -12.04
N LEU A 88 -25.15 4.32 -11.82
CA LEU A 88 -25.33 5.40 -12.80
C LEU A 88 -24.10 6.33 -12.88
N LEU A 89 -23.53 6.78 -11.76
CA LEU A 89 -22.32 7.61 -11.81
C LEU A 89 -21.08 6.85 -12.32
N PRO A 90 -20.82 5.61 -11.85
CA PRO A 90 -19.78 4.77 -12.43
C PRO A 90 -19.93 4.59 -13.95
N ALA A 91 -21.14 4.29 -14.44
CA ALA A 91 -21.39 4.11 -15.87
C ALA A 91 -21.13 5.39 -16.67
N LEU A 92 -21.56 6.55 -16.18
CA LEU A 92 -21.30 7.85 -16.84
C LEU A 92 -19.80 8.19 -16.87
N ARG A 93 -19.07 7.91 -15.78
CA ARG A 93 -17.62 8.14 -15.72
C ARG A 93 -16.85 7.19 -16.64
N PHE A 94 -17.26 5.93 -16.71
CA PHE A 94 -16.67 4.94 -17.60
C PHE A 94 -16.94 5.28 -19.08
N ALA A 95 -18.17 5.70 -19.42
CA ALA A 95 -18.51 6.15 -20.76
C ALA A 95 -17.69 7.39 -21.18
N ALA A 96 -17.52 8.36 -20.27
CA ALA A 96 -16.68 9.53 -20.50
C ALA A 96 -15.22 9.14 -20.77
N LEU A 97 -14.66 8.20 -20.01
CA LEU A 97 -13.29 7.69 -20.23
C LEU A 97 -13.15 7.07 -21.63
N LEU A 98 -14.06 6.17 -22.02
CA LEU A 98 -14.03 5.55 -23.34
C LEU A 98 -14.12 6.59 -24.45
N LEU A 99 -14.98 7.59 -24.27
CA LEU A 99 -15.14 8.67 -25.24
C LEU A 99 -13.87 9.54 -25.34
N THR A 100 -13.21 9.85 -24.21
CA THR A 100 -11.93 10.56 -24.22
C THR A 100 -10.87 9.75 -24.96
N ALA A 101 -10.72 8.46 -24.63
CA ALA A 101 -9.76 7.58 -25.29
C ALA A 101 -9.99 7.49 -26.81
N LEU A 102 -11.26 7.43 -27.23
CA LEU A 102 -11.64 7.43 -28.65
C LEU A 102 -11.32 8.77 -29.34
N LEU A 103 -11.53 9.91 -28.67
CA LEU A 103 -11.32 11.23 -29.26
C LEU A 103 -9.85 11.67 -29.28
N THR A 104 -9.05 11.22 -28.31
CA THR A 104 -7.63 11.62 -28.21
C THR A 104 -6.68 10.58 -28.81
N GLY A 105 -7.14 9.35 -29.05
CA GLY A 105 -6.27 8.24 -29.47
C GLY A 105 -5.34 7.73 -28.38
N VAL A 106 -5.48 8.23 -27.14
CA VAL A 106 -4.67 7.80 -25.98
C VAL A 106 -5.42 6.69 -25.24
N PRO A 107 -4.85 5.48 -25.09
CA PRO A 107 -5.49 4.39 -24.36
C PRO A 107 -5.63 4.72 -22.86
N ALA A 108 -6.68 4.21 -22.23
CA ALA A 108 -6.89 4.34 -20.79
C ALA A 108 -5.97 3.37 -20.04
N ASP A 109 -4.99 3.91 -19.30
CA ASP A 109 -3.99 3.14 -18.56
C ASP A 109 -4.41 2.87 -17.11
N PHE A 110 -4.89 1.66 -16.84
CA PHE A 110 -5.33 1.23 -15.50
C PHE A 110 -4.19 0.67 -14.63
N SER A 111 -2.93 0.73 -15.09
CA SER A 111 -1.78 0.22 -14.31
C SER A 111 -1.54 1.03 -13.02
N ARG A 112 -1.90 2.32 -13.01
CA ARG A 112 -1.75 3.23 -11.85
C ARG A 112 -3.02 4.08 -11.61
N PRO A 113 -4.05 3.52 -10.95
CA PRO A 113 -5.19 4.29 -10.51
C PRO A 113 -4.88 5.14 -9.27
N MET A 114 -5.60 6.25 -9.11
CA MET A 114 -5.38 7.24 -8.05
C MET A 114 -5.44 6.66 -6.61
N ILE A 115 -6.19 5.57 -6.39
CA ILE A 115 -6.25 4.90 -5.10
C ILE A 115 -4.88 4.40 -4.63
N ARG A 116 -3.94 4.10 -5.53
CA ARG A 116 -2.59 3.65 -5.16
C ARG A 116 -1.74 4.77 -4.55
N ASP A 117 -2.04 6.03 -4.87
CA ASP A 117 -1.37 7.19 -4.26
C ASP A 117 -1.89 7.48 -2.84
N VAL A 118 -3.06 6.93 -2.47
CA VAL A 118 -3.72 7.15 -1.17
C VAL A 118 -3.62 5.92 -0.27
N VAL A 119 -3.60 4.74 -0.86
CA VAL A 119 -3.45 3.45 -0.19
C VAL A 119 -2.29 2.75 -0.90
N PRO A 120 -1.05 2.88 -0.40
CA PRO A 120 0.15 2.29 -1.00
C PRO A 120 0.19 0.79 -0.68
N LEU A 121 -0.81 0.06 -1.16
CA LEU A 121 -0.91 -1.39 -1.02
C LEU A 121 -0.93 -2.00 -2.41
N ASP A 122 -0.11 -3.01 -2.64
CA ASP A 122 -0.15 -3.88 -3.84
C ASP A 122 -1.39 -4.78 -3.90
N ALA A 123 -2.41 -4.46 -3.10
CA ALA A 123 -3.67 -5.18 -3.05
C ALA A 123 -4.43 -5.08 -4.39
N PRO A 124 -5.09 -6.16 -4.84
CA PRO A 124 -5.94 -6.12 -6.03
C PRO A 124 -7.02 -5.03 -5.89
N LEU A 125 -7.05 -4.09 -6.82
CA LEU A 125 -7.88 -2.87 -6.76
C LEU A 125 -9.37 -3.15 -6.50
N LEU A 126 -9.91 -4.22 -7.10
CA LEU A 126 -11.30 -4.64 -6.91
C LEU A 126 -11.64 -4.96 -5.45
N MET A 127 -10.64 -5.39 -4.67
CA MET A 127 -10.79 -5.70 -3.25
C MET A 127 -10.98 -4.43 -2.41
N LEU A 128 -10.53 -3.26 -2.87
CA LEU A 128 -10.66 -2.01 -2.13
C LEU A 128 -12.00 -1.28 -2.39
N VAL A 129 -12.72 -1.62 -3.47
CA VAL A 129 -13.95 -0.92 -3.89
C VAL A 129 -15.04 -0.94 -2.81
N VAL A 130 -15.33 -2.12 -2.23
CA VAL A 130 -16.40 -2.25 -1.22
C VAL A 130 -16.02 -1.61 0.12
N PRO A 131 -14.82 -1.86 0.69
CA PRO A 131 -14.35 -1.14 1.87
C PRO A 131 -14.38 0.38 1.70
N TRP A 132 -13.97 0.87 0.52
CA TRP A 132 -13.94 2.30 0.23
C TRP A 132 -15.34 2.92 0.14
N ILE A 133 -16.31 2.23 -0.50
CA ILE A 133 -17.71 2.68 -0.49
C ILE A 133 -18.25 2.77 0.93
N ILE A 134 -17.92 1.81 1.79
CA ILE A 134 -18.39 1.81 3.18
C ILE A 134 -17.74 2.95 3.96
N PHE A 135 -16.44 3.15 3.79
CA PHE A 135 -15.71 4.29 4.34
C PHE A 135 -16.40 5.60 3.97
N GLU A 136 -16.65 5.83 2.68
CA GLU A 136 -17.36 7.01 2.17
C GLU A 136 -18.75 7.16 2.78
N ILE A 137 -19.55 6.09 2.91
CA ILE A 137 -20.88 6.19 3.54
C ILE A 137 -20.79 6.62 5.01
N LEU A 138 -19.73 6.21 5.72
CA LEU A 138 -19.54 6.51 7.14
C LEU A 138 -18.96 7.90 7.38
N THR A 139 -18.12 8.40 6.46
CA THR A 139 -17.42 9.69 6.62
C THR A 139 -18.09 10.83 5.87
N ASN A 140 -18.80 10.55 4.77
CA ASN A 140 -19.43 11.55 3.90
C ASN A 140 -20.85 11.91 4.38
N GLY A 141 -20.93 12.98 5.15
CA GLY A 141 -22.18 13.54 5.66
C GLY A 141 -22.79 14.66 4.82
N GLU A 142 -22.20 15.02 3.68
CA GLU A 142 -22.62 16.16 2.85
C GLU A 142 -24.11 16.10 2.47
N GLU A 143 -24.60 14.92 2.09
CA GLU A 143 -25.96 14.73 1.61
C GLU A 143 -27.02 15.03 2.69
N MET A 144 -26.66 14.90 3.97
CA MET A 144 -27.50 15.33 5.08
C MET A 144 -27.73 16.84 5.08
N GLY A 145 -26.69 17.61 4.75
CA GLY A 145 -26.76 19.05 4.55
C GLY A 145 -27.50 19.41 3.27
N TRP A 146 -27.00 18.95 2.13
CA TRP A 146 -27.51 19.38 0.82
C TRP A 146 -28.95 18.92 0.58
N ARG A 147 -29.20 17.60 0.64
CA ARG A 147 -30.50 17.01 0.28
C ARG A 147 -31.40 16.84 1.51
N GLY A 148 -30.81 16.73 2.71
CA GLY A 148 -31.56 16.62 3.96
C GLY A 148 -32.02 17.97 4.55
N TYR A 149 -31.19 19.01 4.51
CA TYR A 149 -31.45 20.28 5.18
C TYR A 149 -31.79 21.43 4.22
N VAL A 150 -30.94 21.67 3.22
CA VAL A 150 -31.00 22.82 2.29
C VAL A 150 -32.11 22.63 1.25
N LEU A 151 -32.09 21.51 0.52
CA LEU A 151 -33.02 21.24 -0.59
C LEU A 151 -34.51 21.30 -0.18
N PRO A 152 -34.98 20.68 0.93
CA PRO A 152 -36.40 20.74 1.28
C PRO A 152 -36.88 22.16 1.62
N ARG A 153 -36.00 22.99 2.19
CA ARG A 153 -36.30 24.40 2.51
C ARG A 153 -36.39 25.27 1.25
N LEU A 154 -35.61 24.95 0.22
CA LEU A 154 -35.69 25.60 -1.08
C LEU A 154 -36.91 25.11 -1.87
N GLN A 155 -37.20 23.81 -1.87
CA GLN A 155 -38.39 23.24 -2.54
C GLN A 155 -39.72 23.68 -1.91
N ALA A 156 -39.71 24.19 -0.67
CA ALA A 156 -40.87 24.84 -0.06
C ALA A 156 -41.22 26.18 -0.74
N LYS A 157 -40.27 26.80 -1.44
CA LYS A 157 -40.43 28.13 -2.08
C LYS A 157 -40.32 28.07 -3.61
N TYR A 158 -39.56 27.12 -4.13
CA TYR A 158 -39.22 27.00 -5.54
C TYR A 158 -39.56 25.61 -6.07
N ASN A 159 -39.67 25.47 -7.39
CA ASN A 159 -39.80 24.15 -8.01
C ASN A 159 -38.48 23.36 -7.89
N ALA A 160 -38.53 22.05 -8.17
CA ALA A 160 -37.37 21.17 -8.02
C ALA A 160 -36.15 21.64 -8.82
N LEU A 161 -36.33 22.10 -10.06
CA LEU A 161 -35.21 22.55 -10.91
C LEU A 161 -34.52 23.78 -10.32
N ILE A 162 -35.28 24.83 -9.97
CA ILE A 162 -34.72 26.06 -9.38
C ILE A 162 -34.06 25.75 -8.04
N ALA A 163 -34.68 24.90 -7.21
CA ALA A 163 -34.08 24.47 -5.95
C ALA A 163 -32.76 23.71 -6.18
N SER A 164 -32.69 22.83 -7.18
CA SER A 164 -31.45 22.13 -7.55
C SER A 164 -30.35 23.08 -8.01
N LEU A 165 -30.67 24.05 -8.86
CA LEU A 165 -29.67 25.01 -9.35
C LEU A 165 -29.13 25.88 -8.21
N ILE A 166 -29.99 26.33 -7.29
CA ILE A 166 -29.54 27.05 -6.09
C ILE A 166 -28.63 26.17 -5.23
N VAL A 167 -28.99 24.90 -4.99
CA VAL A 167 -28.13 23.95 -4.27
C VAL A 167 -26.79 23.77 -4.99
N GLY A 168 -26.79 23.63 -6.32
CA GLY A 168 -25.58 23.45 -7.11
C GLY A 168 -24.62 24.65 -7.02
N VAL A 169 -25.13 25.88 -7.04
CA VAL A 169 -24.29 27.08 -6.81
C VAL A 169 -23.69 27.05 -5.40
N ILE A 170 -24.51 26.81 -4.37
CA ILE A 170 -24.03 26.78 -2.98
C ILE A 170 -22.98 25.68 -2.79
N TRP A 171 -23.22 24.51 -3.39
CA TRP A 171 -22.31 23.36 -3.34
C TRP A 171 -20.98 23.62 -4.08
N ALA A 172 -21.03 24.34 -5.20
CA ALA A 172 -19.81 24.77 -5.90
C ALA A 172 -19.01 25.79 -5.09
N VAL A 173 -19.68 26.81 -4.52
CA VAL A 173 -19.03 27.81 -3.66
C VAL A 173 -18.40 27.15 -2.44
N TRP A 174 -19.03 26.13 -1.87
CA TRP A 174 -18.46 25.39 -0.75
C TRP A 174 -17.07 24.79 -1.06
N HIS A 175 -16.82 24.39 -2.31
CA HIS A 175 -15.52 23.85 -2.75
C HIS A 175 -14.47 24.91 -3.07
N LEU A 176 -14.82 26.20 -3.02
CA LEU A 176 -13.93 27.29 -3.41
C LEU A 176 -12.55 27.27 -2.74
N PRO A 177 -12.41 26.91 -1.43
CA PRO A 177 -11.08 26.76 -0.81
C PRO A 177 -10.09 25.86 -1.54
N LYS A 178 -10.57 24.81 -2.22
CA LYS A 178 -9.72 23.87 -2.96
C LYS A 178 -9.07 24.50 -4.20
N PHE A 179 -9.51 25.69 -4.61
CA PHE A 179 -8.97 26.44 -5.73
C PHE A 179 -7.97 27.54 -5.29
N PHE A 180 -7.56 27.55 -4.02
CA PHE A 180 -6.55 28.45 -3.48
C PHE A 180 -5.29 27.65 -3.07
N GLY A 181 -4.08 28.13 -3.36
CA GLY A 181 -2.81 27.53 -2.90
C GLY A 181 -2.14 26.60 -3.92
N THR A 182 -1.24 25.71 -3.45
CA THR A 182 -0.46 24.77 -4.29
C THR A 182 -1.13 23.40 -4.51
N GLY A 183 -2.23 23.13 -3.81
CA GLY A 183 -2.99 21.88 -3.92
C GLY A 183 -3.98 21.93 -5.08
N LEU A 184 -3.78 21.06 -6.08
CA LEU A 184 -4.58 20.87 -7.31
C LEU A 184 -4.30 21.86 -8.46
N ASN A 185 -3.03 21.96 -8.89
CA ASN A 185 -2.60 22.55 -10.17
C ASN A 185 -3.06 21.75 -11.42
N GLY A 186 -4.25 21.14 -11.39
CA GLY A 186 -4.79 20.34 -12.51
C GLY A 186 -6.31 20.44 -12.70
N GLU A 187 -7.05 21.06 -11.78
CA GLU A 187 -8.49 21.26 -11.97
C GLU A 187 -8.75 22.44 -12.92
N GLY A 188 -9.56 22.20 -13.95
CA GLY A 188 -10.02 23.26 -14.84
C GLY A 188 -10.75 24.38 -14.08
N SER A 189 -10.93 25.52 -14.76
CA SER A 189 -11.61 26.73 -14.25
C SER A 189 -12.75 26.44 -13.24
N PHE A 190 -12.77 27.16 -12.11
CA PHE A 190 -13.88 27.13 -11.13
C PHE A 190 -15.26 27.34 -11.77
N ALA A 191 -15.33 28.08 -12.88
CA ALA A 191 -16.55 28.24 -13.66
C ALA A 191 -17.04 26.90 -14.24
N TRP A 192 -16.12 26.05 -14.69
CA TRP A 192 -16.40 24.73 -15.23
C TRP A 192 -16.74 23.70 -14.17
N PHE A 193 -16.05 23.76 -13.04
CA PHE A 193 -16.42 23.05 -11.84
C PHE A 193 -17.87 23.36 -11.41
N THR A 194 -18.25 24.65 -11.44
CA THR A 194 -19.59 25.10 -11.10
C THR A 194 -20.66 24.53 -12.04
N VAL A 195 -20.41 24.52 -13.35
CA VAL A 195 -21.37 23.96 -14.33
C VAL A 195 -21.60 22.47 -14.09
N ALA A 196 -20.55 21.70 -13.83
CA ALA A 196 -20.68 20.27 -13.50
C ALA A 196 -21.51 20.05 -12.22
N HIS A 197 -21.29 20.87 -11.18
CA HIS A 197 -22.01 20.77 -9.91
C HIS A 197 -23.49 21.16 -10.02
N LEU A 198 -23.84 22.08 -10.92
CA LEU A 198 -25.24 22.38 -11.25
C LEU A 198 -25.96 21.16 -11.84
N ALA A 199 -25.31 20.46 -12.77
CA ALA A 199 -25.85 19.25 -13.40
C ALA A 199 -26.02 18.11 -12.39
N LEU A 200 -25.00 17.88 -11.54
CA LEU A 200 -25.06 16.88 -10.47
C LEU A 200 -26.15 17.23 -9.44
N ALA A 201 -26.32 18.49 -9.05
CA ALA A 201 -27.36 18.89 -8.10
C ALA A 201 -28.77 18.53 -8.60
N VAL A 202 -29.04 18.66 -9.91
CA VAL A 202 -30.30 18.21 -10.53
C VAL A 202 -30.46 16.70 -10.43
N LEU A 203 -29.42 15.94 -10.75
CA LEU A 203 -29.46 14.48 -10.73
C LEU A 203 -29.69 13.91 -9.33
N TYR A 204 -29.01 14.46 -8.33
CA TYR A 204 -29.21 14.07 -6.93
C TYR A 204 -30.60 14.48 -6.42
N THR A 205 -31.09 15.65 -6.80
CA THR A 205 -32.46 16.08 -6.45
C THR A 205 -33.50 15.15 -7.07
N TRP A 206 -33.27 14.70 -8.30
CA TRP A 206 -34.11 13.71 -8.96
C TRP A 206 -34.12 12.38 -8.21
N LEU A 207 -32.96 11.84 -7.84
CA LEU A 207 -32.86 10.60 -7.07
C LEU A 207 -33.55 10.74 -5.69
N TYR A 208 -33.28 11.83 -4.97
CA TYR A 208 -33.89 12.12 -3.67
C TYR A 208 -35.42 12.17 -3.75
N ASN A 209 -35.97 12.93 -4.69
CA ASN A 209 -37.41 13.09 -4.84
C ASN A 209 -38.12 11.78 -5.23
N ASN A 210 -37.49 10.96 -6.07
CA ASN A 210 -38.07 9.69 -6.53
C ASN A 210 -37.91 8.54 -5.53
N THR A 211 -37.07 8.70 -4.51
CA THR A 211 -36.83 7.71 -3.44
C THR A 211 -37.55 8.09 -2.14
N ARG A 212 -38.58 8.93 -2.22
CA ARG A 212 -39.34 9.47 -1.07
C ARG A 212 -38.45 10.22 -0.07
N GLY A 213 -37.37 10.83 -0.57
CA GLY A 213 -36.39 11.55 0.22
C GLY A 213 -35.47 10.65 1.04
N SER A 214 -35.12 9.47 0.50
CA SER A 214 -34.12 8.58 1.10
C SER A 214 -32.75 9.25 1.04
N LEU A 215 -32.16 9.50 2.21
CA LEU A 215 -30.78 10.00 2.28
C LEU A 215 -29.78 8.87 2.05
N LEU A 216 -30.13 7.63 2.42
CA LEU A 216 -29.29 6.46 2.19
C LEU A 216 -28.88 6.31 0.73
N LEU A 217 -29.86 6.35 -0.19
CA LEU A 217 -29.59 6.14 -1.60
C LEU A 217 -28.80 7.28 -2.23
N VAL A 218 -28.99 8.50 -1.74
CA VAL A 218 -28.28 9.68 -2.25
C VAL A 218 -26.84 9.70 -1.74
N THR A 219 -26.61 9.32 -0.48
CA THR A 219 -25.26 9.11 0.06
C THR A 219 -24.56 7.96 -0.65
N LEU A 220 -25.26 6.85 -0.91
CA LEU A 220 -24.70 5.73 -1.68
C LEU A 220 -24.35 6.15 -3.12
N PHE A 221 -25.19 6.98 -3.74
CA PHE A 221 -24.92 7.57 -5.04
C PHE A 221 -23.67 8.43 -5.02
N HIS A 222 -23.50 9.29 -4.00
CA HIS A 222 -22.27 10.05 -3.79
C HIS A 222 -21.06 9.14 -3.61
N ALA A 223 -21.11 8.21 -2.65
CA ALA A 223 -20.04 7.28 -2.33
C ALA A 223 -19.61 6.46 -3.56
N SER A 224 -20.56 5.97 -4.37
CA SER A 224 -20.27 5.22 -5.59
C SER A 224 -19.50 6.06 -6.62
N GLY A 225 -19.85 7.34 -6.75
CA GLY A 225 -19.18 8.27 -7.65
C GLY A 225 -17.75 8.57 -7.19
N ASN A 226 -17.56 8.88 -5.91
CA ASN A 226 -16.24 9.16 -5.33
C ASN A 226 -15.33 7.93 -5.43
N THR A 227 -15.83 6.77 -4.98
CA THR A 227 -15.12 5.49 -5.07
C THR A 227 -14.68 5.26 -6.51
N PHE A 228 -15.60 5.27 -7.47
CA PHE A 228 -15.24 4.99 -8.86
C PHE A 228 -14.20 5.98 -9.40
N GLY A 229 -14.22 7.24 -8.98
CA GLY A 229 -13.15 8.20 -9.33
C GLY A 229 -11.76 7.76 -8.88
N MET A 230 -11.64 7.25 -7.65
CA MET A 230 -10.36 6.78 -7.10
C MET A 230 -9.78 5.57 -7.85
N PHE A 231 -10.63 4.73 -8.45
CA PHE A 231 -10.22 3.54 -9.19
C PHE A 231 -9.99 3.77 -10.69
N MET A 232 -10.01 5.03 -11.14
CA MET A 232 -9.76 5.39 -12.55
C MET A 232 -8.28 5.78 -12.77
N PRO A 233 -7.76 5.65 -14.00
CA PRO A 233 -6.40 6.08 -14.37
C PRO A 233 -6.11 7.52 -13.93
N ALA A 234 -4.98 7.76 -13.26
CA ALA A 234 -4.63 9.10 -12.74
C ALA A 234 -4.64 10.19 -13.84
N LYS A 235 -4.13 9.87 -15.05
CA LYS A 235 -4.12 10.77 -16.21
C LYS A 235 -5.50 11.10 -16.78
N PHE A 236 -6.54 10.34 -16.45
CA PHE A 236 -7.92 10.56 -16.92
C PHE A 236 -8.88 10.95 -15.79
N ALA A 237 -8.50 10.73 -14.53
CA ALA A 237 -9.24 11.20 -13.37
C ALA A 237 -9.22 12.73 -13.26
N VAL A 238 -8.15 13.38 -13.76
CA VAL A 238 -7.93 14.83 -13.65
C VAL A 238 -8.32 15.59 -14.93
N THR A 239 -8.39 14.93 -16.09
CA THR A 239 -8.64 15.62 -17.37
C THR A 239 -10.11 15.54 -17.83
N GLY A 240 -10.82 16.65 -17.67
CA GLY A 240 -11.82 17.07 -18.67
C GLY A 240 -13.28 16.73 -18.38
N GLY A 241 -13.90 17.50 -17.47
CA GLY A 241 -15.35 17.63 -17.32
C GLY A 241 -16.11 18.08 -18.59
N ILE A 242 -15.46 18.25 -19.74
CA ILE A 242 -16.08 18.67 -21.01
C ILE A 242 -16.94 17.55 -21.62
N LEU A 243 -16.50 16.28 -21.55
CA LEU A 243 -17.26 15.14 -22.11
C LEU A 243 -18.36 14.64 -21.16
N PHE A 244 -18.13 14.77 -19.85
CA PHE A 244 -19.14 14.49 -18.80
C PHE A 244 -20.38 15.41 -18.90
N ASN A 245 -20.21 16.62 -19.42
CA ASN A 245 -21.27 17.63 -19.55
C ASN A 245 -22.22 17.40 -20.75
N LEU A 246 -21.80 16.68 -21.80
CA LEU A 246 -22.65 16.46 -22.99
C LEU A 246 -23.71 15.37 -22.75
N GLU A 247 -23.44 14.35 -21.95
CA GLU A 247 -24.39 13.25 -21.72
C GLU A 247 -25.54 13.62 -20.77
N ILE A 248 -25.30 14.45 -19.75
CA ILE A 248 -26.32 14.83 -18.75
C ILE A 248 -27.37 15.77 -19.34
N VAL A 249 -27.00 16.63 -20.30
CA VAL A 249 -27.93 17.54 -20.98
C VAL A 249 -28.91 16.77 -21.89
N PHE A 250 -28.50 15.66 -22.49
CA PHE A 250 -29.36 14.83 -23.35
C PHE A 250 -30.45 14.07 -22.58
N PHE A 251 -30.26 13.76 -21.29
CA PHE A 251 -31.25 13.02 -20.50
C PHE A 251 -32.37 13.89 -19.92
N CYS A 252 -32.16 15.21 -19.80
CA CYS A 252 -33.11 16.13 -19.17
C CYS A 252 -34.27 16.60 -20.06
N HIS A 253 -34.40 16.13 -21.31
CA HIS A 253 -35.54 16.51 -22.17
C HIS A 253 -36.37 15.31 -22.67
N ARG A 254 -37.05 14.60 -21.76
CA ARG A 254 -38.24 13.80 -22.11
C ARG A 254 -39.37 13.95 -21.06
N ARG A 255 -40.34 14.79 -21.43
CA ARG A 255 -41.75 14.91 -20.97
C ARG A 255 -42.04 15.31 -19.51
N HIS A 256 -42.44 16.57 -19.36
CA HIS A 256 -43.30 17.10 -18.30
C HIS A 256 -44.71 16.47 -18.33
N ARG A 257 -45.16 15.96 -17.18
CA ARG A 257 -46.53 16.10 -16.62
C ARG A 257 -46.63 15.31 -15.31
N CYS A 258 -46.51 15.96 -14.16
CA CYS A 258 -47.10 15.51 -12.89
C CYS A 258 -47.34 16.73 -12.00
N GLY A 259 -48.61 17.14 -11.85
CA GLY A 259 -49.06 18.09 -10.83
C GLY A 259 -49.35 17.38 -9.49
N PRO A 260 -49.40 18.11 -8.37
CA PRO A 260 -49.64 17.53 -7.06
C PRO A 260 -51.13 17.27 -6.80
N ARG A 261 -51.48 16.07 -6.31
CA ARG A 261 -52.79 15.81 -5.68
C ARG A 261 -52.86 16.57 -4.35
N ARG A 262 -53.77 17.55 -4.26
CA ARG A 262 -54.14 18.25 -3.02
C ARG A 262 -54.70 17.26 -1.97
N GLY A 263 -54.00 17.10 -0.84
CA GLY A 263 -54.59 16.67 0.42
C GLY A 263 -55.12 17.89 1.18
N ARG A 264 -56.33 17.78 1.74
CA ARG A 264 -57.06 18.85 2.46
C ARG A 264 -56.28 19.32 3.69
N GLY A 265 -56.29 20.64 3.90
CA GLY A 265 -55.51 21.34 4.90
C GLY A 265 -56.10 21.35 6.31
N ALA A 266 -55.24 21.73 7.25
CA ALA A 266 -55.59 22.37 8.51
C ALA A 266 -54.68 23.60 8.63
N SER A 267 -55.28 24.79 8.53
CA SER A 267 -54.63 26.07 8.82
C SER A 267 -55.24 26.62 10.10
N LEU A 268 -54.38 26.93 11.07
CA LEU A 268 -54.65 27.78 12.22
C LEU A 268 -54.49 29.24 11.78
N ALA A 269 -55.45 30.12 12.09
CA ALA A 269 -55.22 31.50 12.57
C ALA A 269 -56.54 32.28 12.80
N ASP A 270 -56.65 32.81 14.02
CA ASP A 270 -57.23 34.09 14.49
C ASP A 270 -58.72 34.47 14.32
N GLY A 271 -59.40 34.52 15.48
CA GLY A 271 -59.82 35.77 16.15
C GLY A 271 -60.82 36.73 15.48
N ARG A 272 -62.10 36.64 15.88
CA ARG A 272 -62.97 37.79 16.25
C ARG A 272 -64.27 37.32 16.91
N GLU A 273 -64.71 38.11 17.88
CA GLU A 273 -65.89 37.95 18.75
C GLU A 273 -67.23 37.91 17.97
N ALA A 274 -68.18 37.10 18.47
CA ALA A 274 -69.51 37.54 18.92
C ALA A 274 -70.49 36.34 19.04
N GLY A 275 -71.13 36.24 20.21
CA GLY A 275 -72.58 36.00 20.32
C GLY A 275 -73.18 34.63 20.04
N THR A 276 -73.59 33.99 21.14
CA THR A 276 -74.93 33.37 21.38
C THR A 276 -75.34 32.00 20.80
N GLU A 277 -75.82 31.18 21.75
CA GLU A 277 -76.87 30.13 21.70
C GLU A 277 -76.59 28.67 21.27
N LEU A 278 -76.38 27.82 22.29
CA LEU A 278 -77.25 26.71 22.73
C LEU A 278 -78.14 26.00 21.67
N LYS A 279 -77.78 24.77 21.26
CA LYS A 279 -78.28 23.47 21.80
C LYS A 279 -77.97 22.27 20.85
N PRO A 280 -77.88 21.05 21.39
CA PRO A 280 -77.39 19.85 20.70
C PRO A 280 -78.53 19.02 20.11
N ILE A 281 -78.25 17.90 19.40
CA ILE A 281 -78.93 16.58 19.55
C ILE A 281 -78.57 15.54 18.45
N LYS A 282 -78.34 14.31 18.93
CA LYS A 282 -78.51 12.95 18.35
C LYS A 282 -77.49 12.31 17.39
N LYS A 283 -76.76 11.36 17.99
CA LYS A 283 -76.49 9.98 17.51
C LYS A 283 -77.62 9.37 16.68
N LYS A 284 -77.27 8.64 15.61
CA LYS A 284 -77.82 7.30 15.36
C LYS A 284 -76.91 6.44 14.47
N SER A 285 -76.68 5.22 14.95
CA SER A 285 -76.06 4.03 14.34
C SER A 285 -77.02 3.28 13.42
N LEU A 286 -76.48 2.44 12.51
CA LEU A 286 -76.99 1.12 11.99
C LEU A 286 -76.38 0.88 10.57
N SER A 287 -75.45 -0.06 10.37
CA SER A 287 -75.55 -1.52 10.06
C SER A 287 -76.11 -1.85 8.65
N ILE A 288 -75.34 -2.44 7.71
CA ILE A 288 -75.10 -3.89 7.39
C ILE A 288 -75.91 -4.36 6.14
N HIS A 289 -75.24 -5.15 5.26
CA HIS A 289 -75.72 -6.01 4.13
C HIS A 289 -76.15 -5.29 2.82
N GLU A 290 -76.04 -5.78 1.58
CA GLU A 290 -75.66 -7.07 0.93
C GLU A 290 -75.52 -6.79 -0.60
N GLU A 291 -74.54 -7.37 -1.31
CA GLU A 291 -74.70 -8.36 -2.42
C GLU A 291 -75.03 -7.90 -3.88
N THR A 292 -74.11 -8.30 -4.80
CA THR A 292 -74.36 -9.09 -6.04
C THR A 292 -74.62 -8.43 -7.44
N ARG A 293 -73.68 -8.77 -8.36
CA ARG A 293 -73.71 -9.00 -9.84
C ARG A 293 -74.06 -7.89 -10.86
N LEU A 294 -73.18 -7.78 -11.86
CA LEU A 294 -73.50 -8.01 -13.30
C LEU A 294 -72.24 -8.31 -14.15
N LYS A 295 -72.21 -9.50 -14.77
CA LYS A 295 -71.43 -9.87 -15.98
C LYS A 295 -72.12 -9.22 -17.20
N THR A 296 -71.52 -8.88 -18.35
CA THR A 296 -70.98 -9.78 -19.41
C THR A 296 -70.52 -8.90 -20.61
N ARG A 297 -69.36 -9.16 -21.24
CA ARG A 297 -69.11 -9.59 -22.66
C ARG A 297 -68.35 -8.49 -23.43
N ARG A 298 -67.18 -8.69 -24.05
CA ARG A 298 -66.86 -9.50 -25.25
C ARG A 298 -65.34 -9.75 -25.41
N ARG A 299 -65.06 -10.72 -26.28
CA ARG A 299 -63.85 -11.55 -26.52
C ARG A 299 -62.94 -11.03 -27.65
N ASN A 300 -61.69 -11.55 -27.65
CA ASN A 300 -60.74 -11.77 -28.77
C ASN A 300 -59.99 -10.51 -29.29
N ASN A 301 -58.74 -10.53 -29.76
CA ASN A 301 -57.84 -11.61 -30.19
C ASN A 301 -56.36 -11.13 -30.17
N MET A 302 -55.43 -12.08 -30.27
CA MET A 302 -53.96 -11.96 -30.32
C MET A 302 -53.41 -11.11 -31.50
N SER A 303 -52.23 -10.48 -31.32
CA SER A 303 -51.06 -10.60 -32.21
C SER A 303 -49.90 -9.68 -31.77
N THR A 304 -48.69 -10.22 -31.75
CA THR A 304 -47.41 -9.50 -31.82
C THR A 304 -47.19 -8.94 -33.23
N PRO A 305 -46.42 -7.84 -33.40
CA PRO A 305 -45.23 -7.98 -34.25
C PRO A 305 -44.00 -7.14 -33.85
N LYS A 306 -42.87 -7.57 -34.44
CA LYS A 306 -41.48 -7.07 -34.41
C LYS A 306 -41.27 -5.77 -35.23
N VAL A 307 -40.30 -4.96 -34.77
CA VAL A 307 -39.09 -4.40 -35.45
C VAL A 307 -39.19 -3.72 -36.85
N ILE A 308 -38.59 -2.51 -36.93
CA ILE A 308 -38.14 -1.65 -38.07
C ILE A 308 -39.19 -0.83 -38.85
N SER A 309 -39.13 0.51 -38.74
CA SER A 309 -39.08 1.46 -39.88
C SER A 309 -38.80 2.93 -39.45
N ILE A 310 -37.54 3.34 -39.62
CA ILE A 310 -36.99 4.54 -40.31
C ILE A 310 -37.74 5.90 -40.27
N LEU A 311 -36.95 6.91 -39.87
CA LEU A 311 -36.89 8.30 -40.32
C LEU A 311 -37.99 8.82 -41.27
N LYS A 312 -38.73 9.86 -40.83
CA LYS A 312 -39.09 11.02 -41.67
C LYS A 312 -39.28 12.27 -40.81
N ARG A 313 -38.34 13.23 -40.88
CA ARG A 313 -38.61 14.67 -41.05
C ARG A 313 -37.28 15.44 -41.21
N PRO A 314 -37.04 16.13 -42.35
CA PRO A 314 -35.72 16.59 -42.77
C PRO A 314 -35.39 18.04 -42.38
N ALA A 315 -36.00 18.58 -41.31
CA ALA A 315 -35.78 19.97 -40.90
C ALA A 315 -34.77 20.12 -39.73
N VAL A 316 -34.29 19.01 -39.16
CA VAL A 316 -33.39 19.03 -37.98
C VAL A 316 -31.94 18.75 -38.35
N PHE A 317 -31.68 18.11 -39.49
CA PHE A 317 -30.32 17.74 -39.95
C PHE A 317 -29.50 18.95 -40.42
N ILE A 318 -30.15 20.04 -40.84
CA ILE A 318 -29.47 21.21 -41.41
C ILE A 318 -28.99 22.19 -40.32
N LEU A 319 -29.64 22.21 -39.14
CA LEU A 319 -29.22 23.07 -38.02
C LEU A 319 -28.15 22.43 -37.12
N THR A 320 -27.99 21.09 -37.16
CA THR A 320 -26.91 20.37 -36.46
C THR A 320 -25.59 20.40 -37.24
N LEU A 321 -25.64 20.51 -38.57
CA LEU A 321 -24.44 20.58 -39.41
C LEU A 321 -23.82 21.99 -39.48
N THR A 322 -24.58 23.06 -39.20
CA THR A 322 -24.08 24.45 -39.24
C THR A 322 -23.38 24.90 -37.95
N LEU A 323 -23.61 24.23 -36.81
CA LEU A 323 -22.88 24.52 -35.56
C LEU A 323 -21.65 23.62 -35.35
N LEU A 324 -21.47 22.60 -36.19
CA LEU A 324 -20.29 21.73 -36.23
C LEU A 324 -19.15 22.30 -37.08
N LEU A 325 -19.35 23.46 -37.73
CA LEU A 325 -18.41 24.07 -38.68
C LEU A 325 -17.77 25.39 -38.19
N SER A 326 -17.85 25.74 -36.90
CA SER A 326 -17.21 26.94 -36.34
C SER A 326 -16.05 26.69 -35.38
N VAL A 327 -15.47 25.48 -35.35
CA VAL A 327 -14.16 25.23 -34.73
C VAL A 327 -13.30 24.40 -35.69
N VAL A 328 -12.96 25.02 -36.84
CA VAL A 328 -11.79 24.64 -37.63
C VAL A 328 -11.06 25.92 -37.99
N ALA A 329 -9.97 26.19 -37.30
CA ALA A 329 -8.87 26.98 -37.82
C ALA A 329 -7.60 26.13 -37.74
N PRO A 330 -6.73 26.17 -38.77
CA PRO A 330 -5.88 25.05 -39.14
C PRO A 330 -4.57 25.03 -38.36
N VAL A 331 -4.21 23.89 -37.77
CA VAL A 331 -2.80 23.53 -37.57
C VAL A 331 -2.37 22.79 -38.83
N ALA A 332 -1.88 23.56 -39.80
CA ALA A 332 -1.11 23.05 -40.92
C ALA A 332 -0.10 24.12 -41.33
N ALA A 333 1.08 24.07 -40.72
CA ALA A 333 2.32 24.58 -41.28
C ALA A 333 3.48 23.85 -40.58
N GLY A 334 4.12 22.92 -41.28
CA GLY A 334 5.31 22.24 -40.76
C GLY A 334 5.53 20.78 -41.17
N THR A 335 5.08 20.32 -42.34
CA THR A 335 5.72 19.16 -42.96
C THR A 335 6.87 19.64 -43.82
N GLY A 336 8.10 19.44 -43.34
CA GLY A 336 9.31 19.72 -44.09
C GLY A 336 10.53 19.16 -43.37
N GLY A 337 11.07 18.06 -43.88
CA GLY A 337 12.37 17.53 -43.49
C GLY A 337 12.32 16.31 -42.58
N ALA A 338 12.04 15.15 -43.16
CA ALA A 338 12.65 13.93 -42.67
C ALA A 338 14.16 14.07 -42.85
N ALA A 339 14.85 14.54 -41.81
CA ALA A 339 16.27 14.29 -41.68
C ALA A 339 16.37 12.80 -41.33
N SER A 340 16.79 12.01 -42.32
CA SER A 340 17.49 10.77 -42.09
C SER A 340 18.52 11.03 -41.00
N GLY A 341 18.24 10.53 -39.79
CA GLY A 341 19.30 10.32 -38.82
C GLY A 341 20.25 9.35 -39.48
N GLU A 342 21.34 9.89 -40.05
CA GLU A 342 22.54 9.14 -40.23
C GLU A 342 22.82 8.53 -38.86
N GLY A 343 22.61 7.21 -38.76
CA GLY A 343 23.17 6.45 -37.66
C GLY A 343 24.64 6.81 -37.66
N MET A 344 25.08 7.56 -36.64
CA MET A 344 26.47 7.50 -36.28
C MET A 344 26.76 6.02 -36.13
N PRO A 345 27.76 5.47 -36.82
CA PRO A 345 28.22 4.15 -36.48
C PRO A 345 28.68 4.28 -35.03
N ILE A 346 27.86 3.80 -34.09
CA ILE A 346 28.37 3.34 -32.81
C ILE A 346 29.27 2.20 -33.25
N SER A 347 30.54 2.55 -33.46
CA SER A 347 31.60 1.56 -33.54
C SER A 347 31.44 0.79 -32.24
N LEU A 348 30.92 -0.43 -32.33
CA LEU A 348 31.00 -1.44 -31.30
C LEU A 348 32.50 -1.76 -31.13
N ASN A 349 33.24 -0.81 -30.58
CA ASN A 349 34.38 -1.15 -29.76
C ASN A 349 33.76 -1.95 -28.64
N HIS A 350 34.06 -3.25 -28.62
CA HIS A 350 33.79 -4.10 -27.48
C HIS A 350 34.44 -3.41 -26.27
N ALA A 351 33.66 -2.65 -25.49
CA ALA A 351 34.17 -1.88 -24.38
C ALA A 351 34.74 -2.85 -23.34
N GLN A 352 36.01 -2.65 -22.98
CA GLN A 352 36.79 -3.54 -22.10
C GLN A 352 36.69 -3.12 -20.62
N GLY A 353 35.49 -2.76 -20.15
CA GLY A 353 35.33 -2.16 -18.83
C GLY A 353 35.86 -0.71 -18.76
N PRO A 354 35.88 -0.09 -17.56
CA PRO A 354 36.32 1.29 -17.41
C PRO A 354 37.84 1.44 -17.61
N THR A 355 38.26 2.40 -18.42
CA THR A 355 39.69 2.69 -18.72
C THR A 355 40.09 4.14 -18.53
N ASP A 356 39.13 5.06 -18.44
CA ASP A 356 39.37 6.50 -18.28
C ASP A 356 38.50 7.05 -17.15
N ALA A 357 39.14 7.64 -16.14
CA ALA A 357 38.47 8.20 -14.97
C ALA A 357 37.65 9.46 -15.33
N ALA A 358 38.06 10.25 -16.33
CA ALA A 358 37.34 11.45 -16.74
C ALA A 358 36.04 11.10 -17.51
N GLU A 359 36.09 10.03 -18.29
CA GLU A 359 34.90 9.44 -18.93
C GLU A 359 33.92 8.94 -17.86
N MET A 360 34.43 8.20 -16.86
CA MET A 360 33.64 7.72 -15.74
C MET A 360 33.00 8.83 -14.93
N GLU A 361 33.73 9.92 -14.70
CA GLU A 361 33.18 11.11 -14.06
C GLU A 361 31.97 11.64 -14.83
N THR A 362 32.08 11.74 -16.16
CA THR A 362 31.00 12.25 -17.01
C THR A 362 29.76 11.33 -16.96
N PHE A 363 29.97 10.02 -17.06
CA PHE A 363 28.89 9.03 -16.98
C PHE A 363 28.18 9.05 -15.61
N LEU A 364 28.96 9.06 -14.52
CA LEU A 364 28.42 9.05 -13.16
C LEU A 364 27.77 10.38 -12.78
N ASP A 365 28.29 11.51 -13.26
CA ASP A 365 27.68 12.82 -13.07
C ASP A 365 26.25 12.85 -13.63
N ASP A 366 26.07 12.38 -14.86
CA ASP A 366 24.75 12.31 -15.50
C ASP A 366 23.83 11.29 -14.81
N LEU A 367 24.35 10.10 -14.46
CA LEU A 367 23.58 9.06 -13.79
C LEU A 367 23.10 9.49 -12.39
N ILE A 368 24.03 9.91 -11.53
CA ILE A 368 23.74 10.22 -10.13
C ILE A 368 22.94 11.51 -10.02
N THR A 369 23.23 12.55 -10.81
CA THR A 369 22.43 13.80 -10.77
C THR A 369 20.97 13.51 -11.13
N ARG A 370 20.72 12.71 -12.16
CA ARG A 370 19.35 12.32 -12.54
C ARG A 370 18.66 11.51 -11.44
N GLN A 371 19.37 10.57 -10.81
CA GLN A 371 18.83 9.82 -9.68
C GLN A 371 18.50 10.75 -8.50
N MET A 372 19.38 11.70 -8.19
CA MET A 372 19.13 12.66 -7.11
C MET A 372 17.90 13.53 -7.38
N ASP A 373 17.70 13.96 -8.63
CA ASP A 373 16.54 14.75 -9.04
C ASP A 373 15.24 13.91 -9.05
N GLU A 374 15.25 12.72 -9.66
CA GLU A 374 14.06 11.86 -9.80
C GLU A 374 13.62 11.28 -8.46
N TYR A 375 14.57 10.86 -7.63
CA TYR A 375 14.29 10.18 -6.38
C TYR A 375 14.37 11.10 -5.16
N HIS A 376 14.74 12.37 -5.31
CA HIS A 376 14.94 13.30 -4.20
C HIS A 376 15.94 12.75 -3.18
N ILE A 377 17.21 12.68 -3.58
CA ILE A 377 18.32 12.22 -2.75
C ILE A 377 19.15 13.43 -2.30
N ALA A 378 19.44 13.53 -1.00
CA ALA A 378 20.19 14.64 -0.43
C ALA A 378 21.69 14.59 -0.76
N GLY A 379 22.29 13.41 -0.66
CA GLY A 379 23.71 13.19 -0.95
C GLY A 379 24.02 11.73 -1.29
N ALA A 380 25.06 11.56 -2.09
CA ALA A 380 25.56 10.27 -2.54
C ALA A 380 27.08 10.27 -2.67
N ALA A 381 27.71 9.11 -2.61
CA ALA A 381 29.12 8.95 -2.91
C ALA A 381 29.38 7.63 -3.64
N VAL A 382 30.39 7.62 -4.49
CA VAL A 382 30.83 6.44 -5.24
C VAL A 382 32.35 6.32 -5.16
N ALA A 383 32.84 5.10 -5.01
CA ALA A 383 34.24 4.73 -5.18
C ALA A 383 34.36 3.52 -6.11
N VAL A 384 35.31 3.59 -7.04
CA VAL A 384 35.66 2.52 -7.96
C VAL A 384 37.15 2.22 -7.79
N VAL A 385 37.47 0.95 -7.58
CA VAL A 385 38.84 0.45 -7.52
C VAL A 385 39.11 -0.44 -8.71
N LYS A 386 40.31 -0.35 -9.27
CA LYS A 386 40.72 -1.16 -10.41
C LYS A 386 42.21 -1.50 -10.31
N ASP A 387 42.57 -2.75 -10.59
CA ASP A 387 43.96 -3.21 -10.67
C ASP A 387 44.76 -2.86 -9.39
N GLY A 388 44.16 -3.10 -8.23
CA GLY A 388 44.75 -2.83 -6.92
C GLY A 388 44.81 -1.35 -6.49
N GLN A 389 44.19 -0.43 -7.23
CA GLN A 389 44.25 1.02 -6.95
C GLN A 389 42.87 1.68 -6.88
N LEU A 390 42.78 2.80 -6.14
CA LEU A 390 41.60 3.68 -6.22
C LEU A 390 41.57 4.35 -7.60
N PHE A 391 40.64 3.92 -8.45
CA PHE A 391 40.52 4.38 -9.83
C PHE A 391 39.71 5.67 -9.94
N PHE A 392 38.60 5.77 -9.18
CA PHE A 392 37.72 6.93 -9.17
C PHE A 392 37.00 7.05 -7.83
N ALA A 393 36.79 8.28 -7.35
CA ALA A 393 35.88 8.55 -6.24
C ALA A 393 35.24 9.93 -6.39
N LYS A 394 33.93 10.04 -6.15
CA LYS A 394 33.22 11.33 -6.18
C LYS A 394 32.04 11.37 -5.22
N GLY A 395 31.86 12.53 -4.59
CA GLY A 395 30.73 12.86 -3.72
C GLY A 395 29.77 13.81 -4.43
N TYR A 396 28.47 13.65 -4.16
CA TYR A 396 27.39 14.41 -4.75
C TYR A 396 26.46 14.92 -3.64
N GLY A 397 25.92 16.13 -3.81
CA GLY A 397 24.98 16.71 -2.85
C GLY A 397 25.59 17.02 -1.49
N TYR A 398 24.82 16.78 -0.43
CA TYR A 398 25.14 17.19 0.93
C TYR A 398 25.11 16.02 1.92
N ALA A 399 26.14 15.97 2.77
CA ALA A 399 26.16 15.15 3.98
C ALA A 399 25.24 15.74 5.07
N ASP A 400 25.11 17.07 5.08
CA ASP A 400 24.19 17.83 5.92
C ASP A 400 23.56 18.95 5.09
N VAL A 401 22.27 18.79 4.76
CA VAL A 401 21.48 19.73 3.95
C VAL A 401 21.27 21.05 4.69
N GLU A 402 21.01 21.01 6.00
CA GLU A 402 20.73 22.21 6.79
C GLU A 402 21.96 23.13 6.87
N ASN A 403 23.14 22.53 7.08
CA ASN A 403 24.40 23.24 7.19
C ASN A 403 25.15 23.39 5.85
N LYS A 404 24.59 22.82 4.76
CA LYS A 404 25.20 22.78 3.42
C LYS A 404 26.61 22.19 3.39
N ILE A 405 26.83 21.14 4.18
CA ILE A 405 28.10 20.41 4.20
C ILE A 405 28.08 19.45 3.02
N PRO A 406 28.97 19.61 2.01
CA PRO A 406 29.00 18.73 0.85
C PRO A 406 29.43 17.33 1.25
N VAL A 407 29.06 16.34 0.45
CA VAL A 407 29.62 14.98 0.60
C VAL A 407 31.10 15.00 0.20
N ASP A 408 31.96 14.68 1.16
CA ASP A 408 33.40 14.51 0.98
C ASP A 408 33.76 13.02 1.00
N VAL A 409 34.45 12.53 -0.05
CA VAL A 409 34.67 11.09 -0.25
C VAL A 409 35.64 10.47 0.76
N GLU A 410 36.58 11.27 1.29
CA GLU A 410 37.59 10.78 2.23
C GLU A 410 37.03 10.71 3.65
N THR A 411 36.26 11.72 4.03
CA THR A 411 35.89 11.94 5.42
C THR A 411 34.43 11.61 5.71
N THR A 412 33.49 11.81 4.78
CA THR A 412 32.06 11.64 5.08
C THR A 412 31.72 10.18 5.37
N ILE A 413 31.23 9.94 6.57
CA ILE A 413 30.92 8.60 7.09
C ILE A 413 29.45 8.28 6.84
N PHE A 414 29.21 7.17 6.15
CA PHE A 414 27.88 6.62 5.89
C PHE A 414 27.70 5.29 6.62
N ARG A 415 26.45 4.96 6.98
CA ARG A 415 26.11 3.61 7.42
C ARG A 415 26.09 2.69 6.21
N THR A 416 26.85 1.61 6.29
CA THR A 416 26.97 0.62 5.20
C THR A 416 25.70 -0.19 4.99
N GLY A 417 24.83 -0.31 6.00
CA GLY A 417 23.77 -1.31 5.96
C GLY A 417 24.37 -2.71 5.81
N SER A 418 23.59 -3.64 5.24
CA SER A 418 23.99 -5.03 5.15
C SER A 418 25.29 -5.33 4.37
N VAL A 419 25.84 -4.39 3.60
CA VAL A 419 27.22 -4.50 3.06
C VAL A 419 28.24 -4.77 4.18
N GLY A 420 28.02 -4.24 5.38
CA GLY A 420 28.86 -4.51 6.54
C GLY A 420 28.95 -5.99 6.94
N LYS A 421 28.02 -6.86 6.53
CA LYS A 421 28.14 -8.31 6.76
C LYS A 421 29.37 -8.90 6.09
N VAL A 422 29.80 -8.35 4.96
CA VAL A 422 31.01 -8.80 4.26
C VAL A 422 32.24 -8.66 5.18
N ILE A 423 32.31 -7.58 5.97
CA ILE A 423 33.36 -7.35 6.99
C ILE A 423 33.23 -8.37 8.14
N THR A 424 32.02 -8.62 8.64
CA THR A 424 31.75 -9.64 9.67
C THR A 424 32.24 -11.02 9.24
N TRP A 425 31.95 -11.42 8.00
CA TRP A 425 32.34 -12.73 7.48
C TRP A 425 33.85 -12.83 7.23
N THR A 426 34.51 -11.72 6.89
CA THR A 426 35.98 -11.64 6.89
C THR A 426 36.56 -11.94 8.28
N ALA A 427 36.00 -11.37 9.35
CA ALA A 427 36.44 -11.66 10.72
C ALA A 427 36.23 -13.13 11.12
N VAL A 428 35.11 -13.74 10.70
CA VAL A 428 34.89 -15.19 10.88
C VAL A 428 35.99 -15.98 10.17
N MET A 429 36.33 -15.63 8.93
CA MET A 429 37.36 -16.34 8.17
C MET A 429 38.78 -16.12 8.69
N GLN A 430 39.09 -14.96 9.29
CA GLN A 430 40.35 -14.76 10.05
C GLN A 430 40.47 -15.77 11.20
N LEU A 431 39.38 -16.10 11.88
CA LEU A 431 39.40 -17.11 12.95
C LEU A 431 39.39 -18.56 12.42
N VAL A 432 38.81 -18.79 11.23
CA VAL A 432 38.89 -20.09 10.53
C VAL A 432 40.34 -20.37 10.10
N GLU A 433 41.03 -19.41 9.49
CA GLU A 433 42.43 -19.59 9.06
C GLU A 433 43.37 -19.82 10.26
N GLN A 434 43.05 -19.23 11.42
CA GLN A 434 43.76 -19.47 12.69
C GLN A 434 43.44 -20.84 13.32
N GLY A 435 42.56 -21.64 12.72
CA GLY A 435 42.13 -22.94 13.23
C GLY A 435 41.26 -22.86 14.50
N LYS A 436 40.70 -21.68 14.81
CA LYS A 436 39.85 -21.45 15.99
C LYS A 436 38.37 -21.71 15.71
N LEU A 437 37.93 -21.54 14.47
CA LEU A 437 36.58 -21.83 14.00
C LEU A 437 36.59 -22.93 12.93
N ASP A 438 35.54 -23.75 12.94
CA ASP A 438 35.23 -24.72 11.89
C ASP A 438 33.86 -24.37 11.30
N LEU A 439 33.80 -24.23 9.97
CA LEU A 439 32.58 -23.82 9.27
C LEU A 439 31.45 -24.86 9.33
N ASP A 440 31.80 -26.13 9.54
CA ASP A 440 30.88 -27.25 9.57
C ASP A 440 30.54 -27.73 11.00
N ALA A 441 31.19 -27.16 12.02
CA ALA A 441 30.87 -27.43 13.41
C ALA A 441 29.51 -26.84 13.83
N ASP A 442 28.86 -27.48 14.80
CA ASP A 442 27.64 -26.97 15.43
C ASP A 442 27.94 -25.65 16.16
N ILE A 443 27.24 -24.57 15.81
CA ILE A 443 27.45 -23.26 16.43
C ILE A 443 27.23 -23.25 17.94
N ASN A 444 26.43 -24.19 18.48
CA ASN A 444 26.26 -24.34 19.93
C ASN A 444 27.58 -24.64 20.66
N THR A 445 28.64 -25.09 19.97
CA THR A 445 29.96 -25.28 20.60
C THR A 445 30.70 -23.95 20.86
N TYR A 446 30.29 -22.87 20.18
CA TYR A 446 30.91 -21.55 20.29
C TYR A 446 30.09 -20.56 21.12
N LEU A 447 28.84 -20.89 21.42
CA LEU A 447 27.91 -20.05 22.19
C LEU A 447 27.92 -20.42 23.68
N ASP A 448 27.59 -19.46 24.53
CA ASP A 448 27.38 -19.66 25.98
C ASP A 448 25.91 -19.67 26.39
N PHE A 449 25.05 -19.72 25.39
CA PHE A 449 23.64 -20.05 25.48
C PHE A 449 23.36 -21.11 24.41
N ARG A 450 22.28 -21.86 24.60
CA ARG A 450 21.93 -22.94 23.69
C ARG A 450 20.80 -22.51 22.77
N ILE A 451 21.04 -22.61 21.46
CA ILE A 451 19.98 -22.57 20.46
C ILE A 451 19.27 -23.94 20.46
N PRO A 452 17.93 -23.99 20.59
CA PRO A 452 17.21 -25.26 20.66
C PRO A 452 17.37 -26.15 19.42
N ASP A 453 17.42 -27.46 19.66
CA ASP A 453 17.48 -28.51 18.63
C ASP A 453 16.09 -28.76 18.02
N THR A 454 15.50 -27.73 17.38
CA THR A 454 14.18 -27.83 16.73
C THR A 454 14.15 -28.87 15.60
N TYR A 455 15.31 -29.12 14.97
CA TYR A 455 15.51 -30.12 13.92
C TYR A 455 16.74 -30.99 14.23
N PRO A 456 16.82 -32.24 13.69
CA PRO A 456 17.92 -33.15 13.97
C PRO A 456 19.31 -32.65 13.56
N GLN A 457 19.39 -31.83 12.51
CA GLN A 457 20.64 -31.26 12.01
C GLN A 457 21.05 -30.05 12.87
N PRO A 458 22.34 -29.86 13.20
CA PRO A 458 22.81 -28.65 13.86
C PRO A 458 22.82 -27.46 12.88
N ILE A 459 22.85 -26.24 13.43
CA ILE A 459 23.19 -25.04 12.65
C ILE A 459 24.71 -24.91 12.66
N THR A 460 25.31 -24.55 11.53
CA THR A 460 26.77 -24.38 11.37
C THR A 460 27.09 -22.95 10.94
N LEU A 461 28.35 -22.52 11.04
CA LEU A 461 28.77 -21.20 10.54
C LEU A 461 28.51 -21.06 9.04
N LYS A 462 28.67 -22.15 8.26
CA LYS A 462 28.28 -22.18 6.84
C LYS A 462 26.79 -21.89 6.65
N HIS A 463 25.92 -22.45 7.49
CA HIS A 463 24.48 -22.15 7.42
C HIS A 463 24.16 -20.69 7.76
N LEU A 464 24.86 -20.11 8.75
CA LEU A 464 24.68 -18.68 9.08
C LEU A 464 25.09 -17.79 7.91
N MET A 465 26.29 -18.02 7.35
CA MET A 465 26.88 -17.22 6.26
C MET A 465 26.08 -17.30 4.95
N THR A 466 25.53 -18.48 4.64
CA THR A 466 24.74 -18.71 3.42
C THR A 466 23.26 -18.40 3.59
N HIS A 467 22.85 -17.92 4.77
CA HIS A 467 21.45 -17.68 5.12
C HIS A 467 20.55 -18.94 5.04
N THR A 468 21.12 -20.12 5.24
CA THR A 468 20.39 -21.41 5.20
C THR A 468 20.17 -22.01 6.60
N SER A 469 20.23 -21.21 7.66
CA SER A 469 20.06 -21.68 9.05
C SER A 469 18.63 -22.14 9.41
N GLY A 470 17.64 -21.67 8.65
CA GLY A 470 16.22 -21.88 8.93
C GLY A 470 15.68 -21.00 10.06
N ILE A 471 16.49 -20.06 10.58
CA ILE A 471 16.08 -19.03 11.54
C ILE A 471 15.36 -17.91 10.76
N GLU A 472 14.25 -17.41 11.29
CA GLU A 472 13.56 -16.23 10.77
C GLU A 472 14.43 -14.96 10.86
N ASP A 473 14.05 -13.91 10.13
CA ASP A 473 14.68 -12.60 10.33
C ASP A 473 14.10 -11.88 11.55
N ARG A 474 14.95 -11.09 12.21
CA ARG A 474 14.58 -10.21 13.32
C ARG A 474 15.37 -8.92 13.24
N TRP A 475 14.64 -7.81 13.13
CA TRP A 475 15.19 -6.46 13.07
C TRP A 475 14.50 -5.48 14.03
N LEU A 476 13.34 -5.83 14.60
CA LEU A 476 12.66 -5.01 15.60
C LEU A 476 13.52 -4.90 16.88
N GLU A 477 13.45 -3.76 17.57
CA GLU A 477 14.27 -3.46 18.77
C GLU A 477 15.79 -3.45 18.51
N SER A 478 16.20 -3.32 17.24
CA SER A 478 17.62 -3.24 16.87
C SER A 478 18.26 -1.88 17.15
N VAL A 479 17.44 -0.84 17.27
CA VAL A 479 17.88 0.54 17.48
C VAL A 479 17.06 1.22 18.59
N THR A 480 17.69 2.13 19.33
CA THR A 480 17.05 2.92 20.40
C THR A 480 17.50 4.39 20.33
N GLN A 481 16.71 5.31 20.85
CA GLN A 481 17.11 6.70 21.08
C GLN A 481 17.68 6.93 22.50
N ASN A 482 17.57 5.93 23.37
CA ASN A 482 17.95 6.02 24.77
C ASN A 482 19.12 5.08 25.05
N ALA A 483 20.26 5.63 25.45
CA ALA A 483 21.44 4.84 25.77
C ALA A 483 21.22 3.86 26.94
N ASP A 484 20.28 4.17 27.85
CA ASP A 484 19.93 3.30 28.99
C ASP A 484 19.17 2.03 28.56
N GLU A 485 18.71 1.95 27.31
CA GLU A 485 18.04 0.77 26.73
C GLU A 485 19.00 -0.15 25.97
N LEU A 486 20.29 0.20 25.90
CA LEU A 486 21.30 -0.69 25.32
C LEU A 486 21.49 -1.92 26.21
N MET A 487 21.42 -3.08 25.59
CA MET A 487 21.60 -4.38 26.24
C MET A 487 22.99 -4.93 25.89
N THR A 488 23.49 -5.84 26.73
CA THR A 488 24.66 -6.64 26.32
C THR A 488 24.30 -7.51 25.12
N GLU A 489 25.29 -7.89 24.31
CA GLU A 489 25.07 -8.67 23.08
C GLU A 489 24.33 -9.96 23.39
N ARG A 490 24.75 -10.64 24.46
CA ARG A 490 24.18 -11.90 24.92
C ARG A 490 22.72 -11.74 25.34
N GLU A 491 22.42 -10.73 26.15
CA GLU A 491 21.05 -10.51 26.65
C GLU A 491 20.11 -10.18 25.50
N TRP A 492 20.54 -9.34 24.56
CA TRP A 492 19.75 -9.01 23.38
C TRP A 492 19.49 -10.24 22.51
N LEU A 493 20.55 -11.00 22.19
CA LEU A 493 20.42 -12.23 21.36
C LEU A 493 19.45 -13.23 21.99
N VAL A 494 19.56 -13.49 23.29
CA VAL A 494 18.67 -14.44 23.98
C VAL A 494 17.24 -13.93 24.05
N ALA A 495 17.04 -12.64 24.31
CA ALA A 495 15.70 -12.03 24.41
C ALA A 495 15.00 -11.94 23.05
N ASN A 496 15.75 -11.78 21.95
CA ASN A 496 15.24 -11.58 20.60
C ASN A 496 15.52 -12.77 19.66
N PHE A 497 15.69 -13.99 20.19
CA PHE A 497 15.91 -15.18 19.36
C PHE A 497 14.68 -15.46 18.47
N PRO A 498 14.82 -15.43 17.12
CA PRO A 498 13.72 -15.70 16.20
C PRO A 498 13.37 -17.19 16.18
N GLY A 499 12.18 -17.53 15.72
CA GLY A 499 11.82 -18.94 15.52
C GLY A 499 12.75 -19.62 14.49
N ARG A 500 13.18 -20.83 14.80
CA ARG A 500 13.77 -21.75 13.82
C ARG A 500 12.66 -22.55 13.16
N VAL A 501 12.25 -22.13 11.97
CA VAL A 501 11.02 -22.61 11.30
C VAL A 501 11.27 -23.59 10.16
N ARG A 502 12.55 -23.86 9.85
CA ARG A 502 12.98 -24.80 8.80
C ARG A 502 14.24 -25.58 9.20
N PRO A 503 14.46 -26.79 8.65
CA PRO A 503 15.74 -27.47 8.71
C PRO A 503 16.87 -26.63 8.08
N PRO A 504 18.08 -26.63 8.67
CA PRO A 504 19.24 -26.01 8.05
C PRO A 504 19.57 -26.65 6.71
N GLY A 505 19.98 -25.82 5.75
CA GLY A 505 20.29 -26.24 4.37
C GLY A 505 19.07 -26.42 3.46
N GLU A 506 17.83 -26.32 3.96
CA GLU A 506 16.63 -26.52 3.13
C GLU A 506 16.49 -25.44 2.04
N ALA A 507 16.52 -24.17 2.44
CA ALA A 507 16.43 -23.02 1.55
C ALA A 507 17.10 -21.81 2.20
N ALA A 508 17.66 -20.91 1.37
CA ALA A 508 18.15 -19.63 1.85
C ALA A 508 16.96 -18.77 2.29
N GLY A 509 16.99 -18.24 3.49
CA GLY A 509 16.10 -17.21 3.99
C GLY A 509 16.95 -16.16 4.66
N TYR A 510 17.15 -15.03 3.98
CA TYR A 510 17.95 -13.93 4.49
C TYR A 510 17.55 -13.56 5.93
N SER A 511 18.53 -13.52 6.83
CA SER A 511 18.31 -13.23 8.25
C SER A 511 19.50 -12.45 8.78
N ASN A 512 19.22 -11.28 9.35
CA ASN A 512 20.20 -10.44 10.03
C ASN A 512 20.73 -11.15 11.28
N TYR A 513 19.86 -11.90 11.96
CA TYR A 513 20.21 -12.65 13.17
C TYR A 513 21.35 -13.67 12.93
N ASN A 514 21.47 -14.20 11.70
CA ASN A 514 22.61 -15.07 11.35
C ASN A 514 23.96 -14.35 11.46
N ALA A 515 24.04 -13.11 10.96
CA ALA A 515 25.27 -12.32 11.05
C ALA A 515 25.53 -11.85 12.49
N MET A 516 24.47 -11.52 13.25
CA MET A 516 24.58 -11.20 14.69
C MET A 516 25.21 -12.36 15.48
N LEU A 517 24.74 -13.59 15.25
CA LEU A 517 25.37 -14.79 15.82
C LEU A 517 26.82 -14.96 15.36
N GLY A 518 27.10 -14.71 14.07
CA GLY A 518 28.47 -14.74 13.53
C GLY A 518 29.42 -13.80 14.26
N GLY A 519 29.03 -12.53 14.43
CA GLY A 519 29.84 -11.55 15.17
C GLY A 519 29.95 -11.84 16.66
N TYR A 520 28.89 -12.38 17.29
CA TYR A 520 28.98 -12.84 18.68
C TYR A 520 29.96 -14.01 18.82
N ILE A 521 29.95 -14.96 17.90
CA ILE A 521 30.93 -16.06 17.86
C ILE A 521 32.36 -15.53 17.70
N VAL A 522 32.58 -14.52 16.85
CA VAL A 522 33.88 -13.83 16.75
C VAL A 522 34.31 -13.33 18.11
N ALA A 523 33.46 -12.58 18.81
CA ALA A 523 33.80 -12.03 20.12
C ALA A 523 34.08 -13.11 21.17
N ARG A 524 33.29 -14.19 21.16
CA ARG A 524 33.45 -15.32 22.09
C ARG A 524 34.75 -16.08 21.89
N VAL A 525 35.14 -16.30 20.63
CA VAL A 525 36.28 -17.15 20.29
C VAL A 525 37.59 -16.36 20.27
N SER A 526 37.54 -15.07 19.93
CA SER A 526 38.70 -14.18 20.02
C SER A 526 39.00 -13.76 21.47
N GLY A 527 37.97 -13.61 22.31
CA GLY A 527 38.07 -13.01 23.64
C GLY A 527 38.09 -11.48 23.63
N GLU A 528 37.84 -10.85 22.47
CA GLU A 528 37.78 -9.40 22.27
C GLU A 528 36.33 -9.01 21.93
N PRO A 529 35.79 -7.87 22.38
CA PRO A 529 34.51 -7.34 21.90
C PRO A 529 34.49 -7.26 20.37
N TYR A 530 33.33 -7.47 19.76
CA TYR A 530 33.20 -7.54 18.29
C TYR A 530 33.75 -6.28 17.62
N GLU A 531 33.34 -5.12 18.13
CA GLU A 531 33.72 -3.81 17.62
C GLU A 531 35.21 -3.53 17.74
N GLU A 532 35.85 -3.99 18.82
CA GLU A 532 37.30 -3.88 19.01
C GLU A 532 38.04 -4.82 18.05
N TYR A 533 37.50 -6.03 17.83
CA TYR A 533 38.09 -6.99 16.90
C TYR A 533 38.09 -6.44 15.47
N ILE A 534 36.96 -5.92 15.00
CA ILE A 534 36.87 -5.33 13.65
C ILE A 534 37.82 -4.13 13.51
N GLN A 535 37.86 -3.24 14.51
CA GLN A 535 38.76 -2.10 14.48
C GLN A 535 40.22 -2.55 14.36
N LYS A 536 40.66 -3.45 15.24
CA LYS A 536 42.06 -3.85 15.37
C LYS A 536 42.57 -4.78 14.26
N HIS A 537 41.73 -5.67 13.76
CA HIS A 537 42.16 -6.74 12.83
C HIS A 537 41.72 -6.50 11.38
N ILE A 538 40.90 -5.49 11.11
CA ILE A 538 40.45 -5.15 9.76
C ILE A 538 40.64 -3.66 9.45
N PHE A 539 40.09 -2.74 10.25
CA PHE A 539 40.13 -1.31 9.91
C PHE A 539 41.50 -0.67 10.11
N ASP A 540 42.13 -0.86 11.27
CA ASP A 540 43.45 -0.30 11.56
C ASP A 540 44.53 -0.85 10.61
N PRO A 541 44.60 -2.17 10.32
CA PRO A 541 45.56 -2.70 9.36
C PRO A 541 45.37 -2.15 7.96
N LEU A 542 44.15 -1.84 7.52
CA LEU A 542 43.88 -1.25 6.20
C LEU A 542 43.97 0.28 6.19
N GLY A 543 44.26 0.92 7.32
CA GLY A 543 44.27 2.38 7.45
C GLY A 543 42.90 3.01 7.18
N MET A 544 41.81 2.34 7.56
CA MET A 544 40.43 2.84 7.40
C MET A 544 40.07 3.77 8.57
N THR A 545 40.61 4.99 8.56
CA THR A 545 40.56 5.94 9.69
C THR A 545 39.20 6.63 9.89
N HIS A 546 38.31 6.59 8.90
CA HIS A 546 36.93 7.07 8.98
C HIS A 546 35.93 5.91 9.00
N SER A 547 36.37 4.77 9.55
CA SER A 547 35.57 3.56 9.68
C SER A 547 35.47 3.10 11.12
N THR A 548 34.26 2.74 11.53
CA THR A 548 33.98 2.27 12.89
C THR A 548 32.74 1.38 12.93
N VAL A 549 32.60 0.62 13.99
CA VAL A 549 31.43 -0.21 14.27
C VAL A 549 31.05 -0.14 15.74
N GLN A 550 31.04 1.07 16.28
CA GLN A 550 30.65 1.34 17.66
C GLN A 550 29.14 1.63 17.77
N PRO A 551 28.44 1.19 18.84
CA PRO A 551 27.05 1.56 19.10
C PRO A 551 26.83 3.07 19.16
N GLN A 552 27.82 3.78 19.74
CA GLN A 552 27.89 5.23 19.82
C GLN A 552 29.06 5.71 18.96
N MET A 553 28.83 6.73 18.16
CA MET A 553 29.87 7.31 17.31
C MET A 553 31.00 7.90 18.18
N PRO A 554 32.28 7.57 17.92
CA PRO A 554 33.43 8.20 18.56
C PRO A 554 33.44 9.72 18.36
N ALA A 555 33.89 10.44 19.39
CA ALA A 555 33.78 11.91 19.43
C ALA A 555 34.57 12.62 18.33
N ASP A 556 35.68 12.04 17.90
CA ASP A 556 36.54 12.49 16.82
C ASP A 556 35.95 12.23 15.43
N LEU A 557 35.09 11.22 15.29
CA LEU A 557 34.41 10.89 14.03
C LEU A 557 33.05 11.60 13.86
N LEU A 558 32.43 12.01 14.97
CA LEU A 558 31.14 12.72 14.98
C LEU A 558 31.00 13.86 13.94
N PRO A 559 32.01 14.73 13.72
CA PRO A 559 31.89 15.83 12.76
C PRO A 559 31.73 15.40 11.30
N PHE A 560 32.06 14.14 10.98
CA PHE A 560 32.08 13.64 9.60
C PHE A 560 30.89 12.75 9.25
N VAL A 561 29.99 12.49 10.21
CA VAL A 561 28.84 11.60 9.99
C VAL A 561 27.83 12.26 9.07
N SER A 562 27.47 11.57 7.98
CA SER A 562 26.35 12.00 7.14
C SER A 562 25.04 11.87 7.91
N ARG A 563 24.22 12.92 7.84
CA ARG A 563 22.80 12.82 8.23
C ARG A 563 22.07 11.96 7.22
N SER A 564 20.95 11.40 7.65
CA SER A 564 20.05 10.66 6.76
C SER A 564 18.78 11.47 6.52
N TYR A 565 18.18 11.36 5.34
CA TYR A 565 17.06 12.21 4.94
C TYR A 565 15.88 11.40 4.39
N THR A 566 14.68 11.89 4.68
CA THR A 566 13.46 11.58 3.94
C THR A 566 13.03 12.79 3.14
N TYR A 567 12.25 12.60 2.08
CA TYR A 567 11.69 13.71 1.32
C TYR A 567 10.17 13.74 1.51
N ALA A 568 9.69 14.78 2.20
CA ALA A 568 8.28 14.94 2.51
C ALA A 568 7.91 16.43 2.51
N ASP A 569 6.68 16.74 2.09
CA ASP A 569 6.18 18.11 1.99
C ASP A 569 7.03 19.03 1.08
N GLY A 570 7.67 18.46 0.06
CA GLY A 570 8.50 19.20 -0.90
C GLY A 570 9.87 19.63 -0.36
N ALA A 571 10.32 19.05 0.76
CA ALA A 571 11.62 19.34 1.37
C ALA A 571 12.28 18.08 1.94
N PHE A 572 13.61 18.13 2.04
CA PHE A 572 14.38 17.15 2.81
C PHE A 572 14.10 17.34 4.31
N GLN A 573 13.81 16.24 4.99
CA GLN A 573 13.62 16.20 6.43
C GLN A 573 14.65 15.25 7.03
N SER A 574 15.49 15.79 7.91
CA SER A 574 16.48 14.98 8.64
C SER A 574 15.77 13.87 9.42
N PHE A 575 16.28 12.65 9.26
CA PHE A 575 15.87 11.51 10.03
C PHE A 575 16.45 11.61 11.45
N PRO A 576 15.71 11.22 12.50
CA PRO A 576 16.20 11.28 13.86
C PRO A 576 17.43 10.38 14.08
N ASP A 577 18.36 10.84 14.92
CA ASP A 577 19.47 10.01 15.37
C ASP A 577 18.99 8.82 16.20
N TYR A 578 19.77 7.74 16.14
CA TYR A 578 19.54 6.50 16.90
C TYR A 578 20.87 5.82 17.22
N LEU A 579 20.84 5.04 18.30
CA LEU A 579 21.88 4.12 18.73
C LEU A 579 21.52 2.71 18.27
N THR A 580 22.54 1.90 18.00
CA THR A 580 22.38 0.50 17.59
C THR A 580 22.71 -0.42 18.75
N GLN A 581 21.93 -1.47 18.95
CA GLN A 581 22.26 -2.51 19.94
C GLN A 581 23.56 -3.23 19.54
N SER A 582 24.47 -3.49 20.49
CA SER A 582 25.78 -4.11 20.20
C SER A 582 25.65 -5.45 19.46
N ALA A 583 24.65 -6.27 19.83
CA ALA A 583 24.36 -7.55 19.15
C ALA A 583 24.07 -7.40 17.65
N VAL A 584 23.59 -6.24 17.22
CA VAL A 584 23.07 -5.99 15.86
C VAL A 584 24.17 -5.45 14.95
N LEU A 585 25.24 -4.87 15.52
CA LEU A 585 26.37 -4.32 14.75
C LEU A 585 26.88 -5.25 13.63
N PRO A 586 27.08 -6.56 13.86
CA PRO A 586 27.57 -7.48 12.84
C PRO A 586 26.63 -7.67 11.64
N SER A 587 25.35 -7.30 11.77
CA SER A 587 24.38 -7.42 10.68
C SER A 587 24.41 -6.26 9.68
N GLY A 588 25.26 -5.24 9.86
CA GLY A 588 25.40 -4.18 8.87
C GLY A 588 25.34 -2.74 9.41
N PHE A 589 25.69 -2.53 10.68
CA PHE A 589 25.77 -1.17 11.23
C PHE A 589 27.20 -0.64 11.29
N HIS A 590 28.09 -1.19 10.46
CA HIS A 590 29.40 -0.60 10.19
C HIS A 590 29.20 0.75 9.51
N GLN A 591 30.09 1.69 9.84
CA GLN A 591 30.08 3.05 9.37
C GLN A 591 31.44 3.34 8.73
N THR A 592 31.46 3.92 7.54
CA THR A 592 32.70 4.07 6.75
C THR A 592 32.57 5.20 5.73
N SER A 593 33.69 5.78 5.32
CA SER A 593 33.77 6.61 4.11
C SER A 593 33.92 5.74 2.86
N VAL A 594 33.65 6.29 1.67
CA VAL A 594 33.75 5.50 0.43
C VAL A 594 35.18 5.14 0.07
N THR A 595 36.17 5.98 0.42
CA THR A 595 37.58 5.67 0.16
C THR A 595 38.14 4.66 1.15
N ASP A 596 37.68 4.65 2.40
CA ASP A 596 37.99 3.57 3.35
C ASP A 596 37.45 2.23 2.84
N MET A 597 36.18 2.19 2.40
CA MET A 597 35.60 0.99 1.79
C MET A 597 36.38 0.56 0.53
N ALA A 598 36.92 1.50 -0.24
CA ALA A 598 37.79 1.18 -1.37
C ALA A 598 39.05 0.40 -0.97
N ARG A 599 39.67 0.72 0.18
CA ARG A 599 40.82 -0.05 0.71
C ARG A 599 40.41 -1.50 1.03
N PHE A 600 39.24 -1.68 1.63
CA PHE A 600 38.67 -3.01 1.87
C PHE A 600 38.37 -3.77 0.57
N MET A 601 37.83 -3.10 -0.46
CA MET A 601 37.61 -3.71 -1.77
C MET A 601 38.92 -4.18 -2.42
N ILE A 602 39.98 -3.36 -2.36
CA ILE A 602 41.30 -3.74 -2.88
C ILE A 602 41.83 -4.95 -2.13
N ALA A 603 41.82 -4.94 -0.80
CA ALA A 603 42.22 -6.10 0.01
C ALA A 603 41.44 -7.36 -0.36
N ARG A 604 40.17 -7.23 -0.76
CA ARG A 604 39.34 -8.35 -1.16
C ARG A 604 39.71 -8.94 -2.52
N LEU A 605 40.01 -8.08 -3.49
CA LEU A 605 40.36 -8.46 -4.87
C LEU A 605 41.81 -8.94 -4.96
N GLU A 606 42.72 -8.34 -4.19
CA GLU A 606 44.15 -8.60 -4.23
C GLU A 606 44.60 -9.63 -3.17
N GLY A 607 43.79 -10.67 -2.93
CA GLY A 607 44.21 -11.82 -2.11
C GLY A 607 44.51 -11.49 -0.64
N GLY A 608 43.76 -10.57 -0.04
CA GLY A 608 43.89 -10.17 1.37
C GLY A 608 44.85 -9.00 1.61
N PHE A 609 45.44 -8.43 0.54
CA PHE A 609 46.52 -7.45 0.60
C PHE A 609 46.08 -6.02 0.20
N TYR A 610 46.56 -5.02 0.94
CA TYR A 610 46.48 -3.61 0.59
C TYR A 610 47.82 -2.92 0.89
N GLY A 611 48.22 -1.96 0.05
CA GLY A 611 49.45 -1.20 0.21
C GLY A 611 50.41 -1.33 -0.97
N ASP A 612 51.65 -0.88 -0.77
CA ASP A 612 52.73 -0.97 -1.75
C ASP A 612 53.87 -1.88 -1.26
N GLU A 613 54.92 -2.05 -2.08
CA GLU A 613 56.11 -2.87 -1.74
C GLU A 613 56.81 -2.43 -0.44
N SER A 614 56.52 -1.24 0.10
CA SER A 614 57.17 -0.65 1.28
C SER A 614 56.33 -0.69 2.55
N ASN A 615 55.02 -0.91 2.44
CA ASN A 615 54.08 -0.92 3.58
C ASN A 615 53.02 -2.00 3.38
N GLU A 616 53.42 -3.26 3.63
CA GLU A 616 52.56 -4.42 3.37
C GLU A 616 51.49 -4.57 4.45
N MET A 617 50.20 -4.39 4.10
CA MET A 617 49.07 -4.61 5.00
C MET A 617 48.27 -5.83 4.53
N ARG A 618 48.16 -6.86 5.37
CA ARG A 618 47.45 -8.10 5.05
C ARG A 618 46.45 -8.44 6.13
N ILE A 619 45.19 -8.66 5.74
CA ILE A 619 44.09 -9.02 6.65
C ILE A 619 43.68 -10.50 6.56
N LEU A 620 44.08 -11.20 5.49
CA LEU A 620 43.82 -12.63 5.28
C LEU A 620 44.98 -13.26 4.49
N GLU A 621 45.22 -14.55 4.69
CA GLU A 621 46.06 -15.33 3.79
C GLU A 621 45.43 -15.40 2.38
N GLU A 622 46.27 -15.48 1.35
CA GLU A 622 45.82 -15.44 -0.05
C GLU A 622 44.82 -16.57 -0.37
N ASP A 623 45.08 -17.79 0.12
CA ASP A 623 44.19 -18.93 -0.07
C ASP A 623 42.82 -18.70 0.59
N THR A 624 42.79 -18.13 1.79
CA THR A 624 41.55 -17.78 2.50
C THR A 624 40.79 -16.69 1.74
N ALA A 625 41.48 -15.64 1.30
CA ALA A 625 40.88 -14.55 0.54
C ALA A 625 40.27 -15.04 -0.79
N ARG A 626 41.00 -15.88 -1.54
CA ARG A 626 40.51 -16.50 -2.79
C ARG A 626 39.36 -17.46 -2.53
N GLN A 627 39.43 -18.28 -1.48
CA GLN A 627 38.33 -19.17 -1.08
C GLN A 627 37.03 -18.39 -0.89
N MET A 628 37.11 -17.21 -0.27
CA MET A 628 35.92 -16.43 0.00
C MET A 628 35.23 -15.84 -1.23
N LEU A 629 35.92 -15.79 -2.38
CA LEU A 629 35.33 -15.41 -3.67
C LEU A 629 34.65 -16.60 -4.37
N THR A 630 34.77 -17.82 -3.85
CA THR A 630 34.15 -19.00 -4.45
C THR A 630 32.71 -19.20 -3.98
N THR A 631 31.90 -19.91 -4.78
CA THR A 631 30.53 -20.26 -4.41
C THR A 631 30.52 -21.25 -3.24
N LEU A 632 29.92 -20.83 -2.11
CA LEU A 632 29.79 -21.63 -0.89
C LEU A 632 28.49 -22.46 -0.85
N TYR A 633 27.42 -21.92 -1.45
CA TYR A 633 26.11 -22.56 -1.53
C TYR A 633 25.39 -22.17 -2.82
N THR A 634 24.68 -23.11 -3.43
CA THR A 634 23.69 -22.86 -4.48
C THR A 634 22.51 -23.82 -4.29
N PRO A 635 21.25 -23.38 -4.49
CA PRO A 635 20.10 -24.27 -4.37
C PRO A 635 20.02 -25.33 -5.48
N ASP A 636 20.68 -25.10 -6.61
CA ASP A 636 20.80 -26.01 -7.75
C ASP A 636 22.11 -25.70 -8.51
N PRO A 637 22.91 -26.69 -8.96
CA PRO A 637 24.18 -26.43 -9.67
C PRO A 637 24.08 -25.57 -10.94
N ARG A 638 22.88 -25.40 -11.51
CA ARG A 638 22.61 -24.56 -12.69
C ARG A 638 22.27 -23.10 -12.34
N MET A 639 22.10 -22.81 -11.05
CA MET A 639 21.75 -21.49 -10.52
C MET A 639 22.98 -20.77 -9.99
N ARG A 640 22.88 -19.44 -9.93
CA ARG A 640 23.85 -18.61 -9.20
C ARG A 640 23.78 -18.91 -7.70
N GLY A 641 24.89 -18.65 -7.02
CA GLY A 641 25.05 -19.03 -5.62
C GLY A 641 25.36 -17.86 -4.69
N THR A 642 25.62 -18.23 -3.44
CA THR A 642 26.14 -17.37 -2.39
C THR A 642 27.60 -17.74 -2.15
N ALA A 643 28.49 -16.76 -2.22
CA ALA A 643 29.88 -16.86 -1.79
C ALA A 643 29.99 -16.65 -0.27
N TYR A 644 31.18 -16.35 0.25
CA TYR A 644 31.39 -16.18 1.69
C TYR A 644 30.94 -14.79 2.14
N GLY A 645 29.62 -14.63 2.29
CA GLY A 645 29.00 -13.37 2.71
C GLY A 645 28.65 -12.41 1.58
N MET A 646 28.71 -12.86 0.32
CA MET A 646 28.34 -12.10 -0.88
C MET A 646 27.46 -12.97 -1.78
N PHE A 647 26.62 -12.34 -2.60
CA PHE A 647 25.76 -13.02 -3.55
C PHE A 647 26.31 -12.86 -4.96
N ASP A 648 26.06 -13.85 -5.81
CA ASP A 648 26.38 -13.76 -7.22
C ASP A 648 25.33 -12.89 -7.95
N PHE A 649 25.75 -11.68 -8.29
CA PHE A 649 24.99 -10.65 -9.01
C PHE A 649 25.43 -10.52 -10.47
N THR A 650 25.95 -11.61 -11.07
CA THR A 650 26.40 -11.65 -12.47
C THR A 650 25.45 -10.90 -13.39
N ASP A 651 25.99 -9.97 -14.17
CA ASP A 651 25.21 -9.16 -15.11
C ASP A 651 26.01 -8.91 -16.39
N ASN A 652 25.30 -8.80 -17.50
CA ASN A 652 25.84 -8.69 -18.86
C ASN A 652 27.05 -9.62 -19.16
N GLY A 653 27.01 -10.85 -18.63
CA GLY A 653 28.05 -11.87 -18.83
C GLY A 653 29.33 -11.66 -18.02
N GLN A 654 29.38 -10.66 -17.14
CA GLN A 654 30.46 -10.48 -16.18
C GLN A 654 30.12 -11.20 -14.88
N TRP A 655 31.06 -11.97 -14.35
CA TRP A 655 30.90 -12.57 -13.03
C TRP A 655 31.06 -11.49 -11.95
N VAL A 656 30.03 -11.32 -11.13
CA VAL A 656 29.94 -10.25 -10.14
C VAL A 656 29.55 -10.85 -8.79
N LEU A 657 30.34 -10.57 -7.76
CA LEU A 657 29.98 -10.82 -6.38
C LEU A 657 29.57 -9.51 -5.74
N GLY A 658 28.43 -9.46 -5.08
CA GLY A 658 27.95 -8.23 -4.48
C GLY A 658 27.17 -8.41 -3.19
N HIS A 659 26.88 -7.27 -2.57
CA HIS A 659 25.94 -7.18 -1.46
C HIS A 659 25.26 -5.80 -1.51
N GLU A 660 23.96 -5.76 -1.23
CA GLU A 660 23.20 -4.52 -1.07
C GLU A 660 23.00 -4.20 0.41
N GLY A 661 22.94 -2.92 0.76
CA GLY A 661 22.83 -2.46 2.13
C GLY A 661 21.65 -1.53 2.33
N TYR A 662 20.90 -1.79 3.39
CA TYR A 662 19.94 -0.86 3.95
C TYR A 662 20.27 -0.65 5.44
N ALA A 663 20.49 0.60 5.82
CA ALA A 663 20.33 1.08 7.19
C ALA A 663 19.15 2.06 7.17
N PRO A 664 18.48 2.36 8.30
CA PRO A 664 17.36 3.31 8.31
C PRO A 664 17.66 4.54 7.45
N VAL A 665 16.88 4.68 6.36
CA VAL A 665 16.96 5.72 5.30
C VAL A 665 18.31 5.95 4.61
N MET A 666 19.27 5.02 4.71
CA MET A 666 20.51 4.99 3.93
C MET A 666 20.61 3.70 3.12
N LEU A 667 21.15 3.80 1.91
CA LEU A 667 21.26 2.70 0.96
C LEU A 667 22.68 2.59 0.44
N SER A 668 23.17 1.37 0.24
CA SER A 668 24.49 1.11 -0.32
C SER A 668 24.48 -0.11 -1.24
N GLN A 669 25.47 -0.19 -2.12
CA GLN A 669 25.72 -1.36 -2.95
C GLN A 669 27.23 -1.54 -3.11
N LEU A 670 27.68 -2.77 -2.92
CA LEU A 670 29.05 -3.23 -3.15
C LEU A 670 29.04 -4.27 -4.27
N LEU A 671 29.87 -4.08 -5.29
CA LEU A 671 30.07 -5.00 -6.42
C LEU A 671 31.56 -5.26 -6.60
N LEU A 672 31.95 -6.52 -6.75
CA LEU A 672 33.30 -6.97 -7.04
C LEU A 672 33.27 -7.84 -8.29
N LEU A 673 34.17 -7.57 -9.23
CA LEU A 673 34.42 -8.35 -10.44
C LEU A 673 35.83 -8.93 -10.35
N PRO A 674 36.00 -10.13 -9.74
CA PRO A 674 37.32 -10.70 -9.49
C PRO A 674 38.16 -10.84 -10.76
N ASP A 675 37.57 -11.32 -11.86
CA ASP A 675 38.26 -11.52 -13.14
C ASP A 675 38.80 -10.22 -13.75
N GLN A 676 38.21 -9.09 -13.38
CA GLN A 676 38.56 -7.76 -13.89
C GLN A 676 39.36 -6.92 -12.88
N HIS A 677 39.67 -7.48 -11.69
CA HIS A 677 40.27 -6.74 -10.57
C HIS A 677 39.56 -5.40 -10.30
N LEU A 678 38.23 -5.37 -10.45
CA LEU A 678 37.40 -4.17 -10.39
C LEU A 678 36.42 -4.27 -9.21
N GLY A 679 36.29 -3.19 -8.44
CA GLY A 679 35.31 -3.07 -7.37
C GLY A 679 34.58 -1.74 -7.43
N VAL A 680 33.30 -1.74 -7.10
CA VAL A 680 32.43 -0.55 -7.08
C VAL A 680 31.66 -0.52 -5.77
N TYR A 681 31.72 0.61 -5.08
CA TYR A 681 30.90 0.90 -3.91
C TYR A 681 30.15 2.21 -4.12
N VAL A 682 28.83 2.19 -3.94
CA VAL A 682 27.98 3.39 -4.01
C VAL A 682 27.11 3.46 -2.76
N VAL A 683 26.90 4.66 -2.24
CA VAL A 683 26.11 4.92 -1.03
C VAL A 683 25.30 6.20 -1.15
N TYR A 684 24.11 6.19 -0.54
CA TYR A 684 23.13 7.27 -0.58
C TYR A 684 22.58 7.52 0.82
N ASN A 685 22.42 8.79 1.20
CA ASN A 685 21.91 9.16 2.53
C ASN A 685 20.40 9.46 2.55
N SER A 686 19.65 8.94 1.59
CA SER A 686 18.21 9.13 1.48
C SER A 686 17.52 7.86 0.99
N LEU A 687 16.29 7.62 1.44
CA LEU A 687 15.46 6.52 0.95
C LEU A 687 14.90 6.77 -0.47
N GLY A 688 14.73 8.04 -0.80
CA GLY A 688 14.05 8.50 -2.01
C GLY A 688 12.52 8.63 -1.87
N ALA A 689 11.87 9.29 -2.84
CA ALA A 689 10.44 9.67 -2.78
C ALA A 689 9.44 8.57 -3.19
N ARG A 690 9.92 7.39 -3.59
CA ARG A 690 9.08 6.20 -3.83
C ARG A 690 9.22 5.29 -2.61
N ASP A 691 8.09 4.96 -1.97
CA ASP A 691 8.02 3.99 -0.87
C ASP A 691 8.57 2.64 -1.35
N GLY A 692 9.87 2.40 -1.10
CA GLY A 692 10.55 1.20 -1.61
C GLY A 692 12.06 1.32 -1.80
N GLY A 693 12.76 2.31 -1.25
CA GLY A 693 14.22 2.44 -1.42
C GLY A 693 14.66 2.74 -2.86
N LEU A 694 15.96 2.63 -3.14
CA LEU A 694 16.53 2.62 -4.50
C LEU A 694 16.16 1.34 -5.27
N THR A 695 14.97 0.80 -5.02
CA THR A 695 14.46 -0.36 -5.72
C THR A 695 13.47 0.14 -6.78
N PRO A 696 13.75 -0.21 -8.04
CA PRO A 696 13.76 -1.59 -8.46
C PRO A 696 15.17 -2.19 -8.39
N GLN A 697 15.29 -3.18 -7.50
CA GLN A 697 16.50 -3.91 -7.15
C GLN A 697 17.29 -4.30 -8.41
N HIS A 698 18.63 -4.20 -8.38
CA HIS A 698 19.54 -4.61 -9.46
C HIS A 698 19.44 -3.90 -10.84
N VAL A 699 18.42 -3.08 -11.13
CA VAL A 699 18.19 -2.54 -12.50
C VAL A 699 18.46 -1.02 -12.65
N GLY A 700 18.85 -0.33 -11.58
CA GLY A 700 19.17 1.11 -11.60
C GLY A 700 20.64 1.41 -11.89
N PHE A 701 21.43 1.63 -10.82
CA PHE A 701 22.86 1.93 -10.92
C PHE A 701 23.65 0.79 -11.56
N GLN A 702 23.50 -0.43 -11.04
CA GLN A 702 24.20 -1.61 -11.55
C GLN A 702 23.95 -1.80 -13.05
N ARG A 703 22.68 -1.86 -13.46
CA ARG A 703 22.33 -2.02 -14.88
C ARG A 703 22.88 -0.89 -15.75
N ALA A 704 22.75 0.37 -15.33
CA ALA A 704 23.33 1.49 -16.07
C ALA A 704 24.85 1.35 -16.20
N PHE A 705 25.53 0.94 -15.14
CA PHE A 705 26.97 0.71 -15.13
C PHE A 705 27.37 -0.42 -16.08
N PHE A 706 26.69 -1.57 -16.03
CA PHE A 706 26.98 -2.71 -16.89
C PHE A 706 26.58 -2.46 -18.35
N ASP A 707 25.45 -1.81 -18.62
CA ASP A 707 25.05 -1.46 -19.99
C ASP A 707 26.03 -0.48 -20.64
N HIS A 708 26.69 0.38 -19.84
CA HIS A 708 27.68 1.33 -20.31
C HIS A 708 29.08 0.70 -20.52
N TYR A 709 29.60 -0.03 -19.51
CA TYR A 709 30.98 -0.55 -19.53
C TYR A 709 31.12 -1.97 -20.08
N TYR A 710 30.05 -2.77 -19.98
CA TYR A 710 30.02 -4.18 -20.39
C TYR A 710 28.71 -4.50 -21.12
N PRO A 711 28.40 -3.82 -22.25
CA PRO A 711 27.13 -4.03 -22.93
C PRO A 711 26.96 -5.49 -23.35
N ALA A 712 25.88 -6.13 -22.91
CA ALA A 712 25.57 -7.49 -23.33
C ALA A 712 25.16 -7.54 -24.81
N PRO A 713 25.57 -8.59 -25.56
CA PRO A 713 24.97 -8.85 -26.86
C PRO A 713 23.49 -9.16 -26.71
N ALA A 714 22.69 -8.81 -27.72
CA ALA A 714 21.27 -9.15 -27.74
C ALA A 714 21.09 -10.67 -27.61
N VAL A 715 20.27 -11.10 -26.64
CA VAL A 715 19.93 -12.51 -26.43
C VAL A 715 18.79 -12.86 -27.39
N GLU A 716 19.03 -13.83 -28.27
CA GLU A 716 17.97 -14.36 -29.13
C GLU A 716 16.86 -14.99 -28.28
N PRO A 717 15.59 -14.59 -28.45
CA PRO A 717 14.50 -15.10 -27.65
C PRO A 717 14.37 -16.62 -27.71
N THR A 718 14.49 -17.27 -26.55
CA THR A 718 14.36 -18.73 -26.47
C THR A 718 12.88 -19.12 -26.62
N GLN A 719 12.60 -20.06 -27.52
CA GLN A 719 11.23 -20.54 -27.76
C GLN A 719 10.83 -21.57 -26.70
N PRO A 720 9.57 -21.56 -26.22
CA PRO A 720 9.10 -22.55 -25.26
C PRO A 720 9.02 -23.96 -25.87
N PRO A 721 9.24 -25.02 -25.07
CA PRO A 721 8.94 -26.39 -25.50
C PRO A 721 7.47 -26.53 -25.89
N ALA A 722 7.20 -27.25 -26.98
CA ALA A 722 5.85 -27.36 -27.56
C ALA A 722 4.81 -27.98 -26.59
N ASP A 723 5.27 -28.81 -25.66
CA ASP A 723 4.46 -29.53 -24.68
C ASP A 723 4.36 -28.81 -23.32
N PHE A 724 5.12 -27.73 -23.11
CA PHE A 724 5.16 -27.04 -21.81
C PHE A 724 3.81 -26.46 -21.41
N ALA A 725 3.03 -25.97 -22.39
CA ALA A 725 1.70 -25.42 -22.15
C ALA A 725 0.75 -26.41 -21.44
N GLU A 726 0.95 -27.72 -21.58
CA GLU A 726 0.14 -28.76 -20.93
C GLU A 726 0.46 -28.89 -19.42
N ARG A 727 1.65 -28.46 -18.98
CA ARG A 727 2.13 -28.60 -17.60
C ARG A 727 2.44 -27.28 -16.89
N ALA A 728 2.36 -26.14 -17.56
CA ALA A 728 2.67 -24.81 -17.00
C ALA A 728 1.92 -24.50 -15.69
N GLU A 729 0.67 -24.95 -15.58
CA GLU A 729 -0.18 -24.78 -14.38
C GLU A 729 0.37 -25.47 -13.12
N LEU A 730 1.26 -26.47 -13.25
CA LEU A 730 1.93 -27.09 -12.11
C LEU A 730 2.83 -26.10 -11.36
N PHE A 731 3.41 -25.14 -12.09
CA PHE A 731 4.31 -24.12 -11.57
C PHE A 731 3.58 -22.85 -11.13
N ALA A 732 2.36 -22.60 -11.64
CA ALA A 732 1.57 -21.45 -11.27
C ALA A 732 1.21 -21.45 -9.76
N GLY A 733 1.12 -20.25 -9.19
CA GLY A 733 0.73 -20.03 -7.79
C GLY A 733 1.52 -18.91 -7.11
N PHE A 734 1.28 -18.77 -5.81
CA PHE A 734 1.97 -17.80 -4.96
C PHE A 734 3.13 -18.48 -4.22
N TYR A 735 4.27 -17.81 -4.17
CA TYR A 735 5.49 -18.28 -3.53
C TYR A 735 5.97 -17.22 -2.54
N ARG A 736 6.06 -17.59 -1.25
CA ARG A 736 6.49 -16.67 -0.18
C ARG A 736 7.95 -16.89 0.12
N ALA A 737 8.73 -15.81 0.18
CA ALA A 737 10.16 -15.88 0.49
C ALA A 737 10.40 -16.52 1.86
N ALA A 738 11.44 -17.33 1.96
CA ALA A 738 11.75 -18.10 3.16
C ALA A 738 12.16 -17.19 4.35
N ASN A 739 12.62 -15.97 4.09
CA ASN A 739 12.87 -14.96 5.13
C ASN A 739 11.60 -14.34 5.73
N SER A 740 10.41 -14.65 5.22
CA SER A 740 9.16 -14.13 5.76
C SER A 740 8.93 -14.59 7.20
N HIS A 741 8.49 -13.67 8.04
CA HIS A 741 8.06 -13.96 9.41
C HIS A 741 6.89 -14.97 9.41
N ALA A 742 7.01 -16.03 10.20
CA ALA A 742 6.02 -17.08 10.38
C ALA A 742 5.51 -17.18 11.83
N THR A 743 6.32 -16.79 12.82
CA THR A 743 5.97 -16.89 14.26
C THR A 743 5.48 -15.57 14.89
N THR A 744 5.77 -14.43 14.27
CA THR A 744 5.47 -13.09 14.82
C THR A 744 4.35 -12.36 14.04
N PRO A 745 3.76 -11.25 14.57
CA PRO A 745 2.69 -10.47 13.93
C PRO A 745 3.06 -9.85 12.57
N GLU A 746 4.35 -9.64 12.31
CA GLU A 746 4.90 -9.16 11.05
C GLU A 746 4.65 -10.14 9.90
N LYS A 747 4.24 -11.38 10.20
CA LYS A 747 3.76 -12.34 9.20
C LYS A 747 2.75 -11.71 8.24
N VAL A 748 1.91 -10.80 8.72
CA VAL A 748 0.91 -10.07 7.91
C VAL A 748 1.50 -9.27 6.76
N VAL A 749 2.79 -8.89 6.80
CA VAL A 749 3.44 -8.20 5.68
C VAL A 749 3.40 -9.07 4.42
N GLY A 750 3.49 -10.40 4.58
CA GLY A 750 3.28 -11.38 3.52
C GLY A 750 1.87 -11.39 2.90
N LEU A 751 0.85 -10.91 3.61
CA LEU A 751 -0.51 -10.73 3.08
C LEU A 751 -0.61 -9.49 2.18
N LEU A 752 0.18 -8.45 2.47
CA LEU A 752 0.10 -7.15 1.80
C LEU A 752 0.94 -7.09 0.51
N GLY A 753 1.58 -8.19 0.12
CA GLY A 753 2.41 -8.30 -1.08
C GLY A 753 3.92 -8.30 -0.80
N GLY A 754 4.34 -7.87 0.40
CA GLY A 754 5.74 -7.94 0.80
C GLY A 754 6.23 -9.40 0.80
N PHE A 755 7.33 -9.68 0.11
CA PHE A 755 7.99 -10.99 0.10
C PHE A 755 7.20 -12.15 -0.54
N THR A 756 6.17 -11.88 -1.36
CA THR A 756 5.45 -12.94 -2.11
C THR A 756 5.53 -12.69 -3.61
N ILE A 757 5.92 -13.71 -4.37
CA ILE A 757 5.93 -13.71 -5.83
C ILE A 757 4.71 -14.49 -6.35
N GLU A 758 4.03 -13.94 -7.35
CA GLU A 758 3.01 -14.66 -8.12
C GLU A 758 3.62 -15.18 -9.42
N VAL A 759 3.52 -16.48 -9.65
CA VAL A 759 3.86 -17.10 -10.93
C VAL A 759 2.56 -17.43 -11.65
N THR A 760 2.42 -16.95 -12.88
CA THR A 760 1.23 -17.19 -13.72
C THR A 760 1.59 -17.95 -14.98
N ALA A 761 0.64 -18.72 -15.51
CA ALA A 761 0.75 -19.44 -16.77
C ALA A 761 -0.21 -18.81 -17.80
N PRO A 762 0.24 -17.85 -18.64
CA PRO A 762 -0.62 -17.14 -19.59
C PRO A 762 -1.15 -18.01 -20.74
N GLY A 763 -0.64 -19.23 -20.92
CA GLY A 763 -1.10 -20.19 -21.94
C GLY A 763 -0.35 -20.13 -23.27
N ASP A 764 0.69 -19.31 -23.37
CA ASP A 764 1.58 -19.20 -24.54
C ASP A 764 2.85 -20.07 -24.44
N GLY A 765 2.88 -21.00 -23.47
CA GLY A 765 4.04 -21.85 -23.21
C GLY A 765 5.13 -21.18 -22.35
N THR A 766 4.88 -20.00 -21.79
CA THR A 766 5.80 -19.35 -20.83
C THR A 766 5.22 -19.34 -19.41
N LEU A 767 6.10 -19.08 -18.43
CA LEU A 767 5.71 -18.60 -17.10
C LEU A 767 5.93 -17.10 -17.03
N LEU A 768 5.03 -16.39 -16.36
CA LEU A 768 5.09 -14.94 -16.17
C LEU A 768 5.20 -14.63 -14.69
N ILE A 769 6.24 -13.86 -14.33
CA ILE A 769 6.39 -13.22 -13.03
C ILE A 769 6.24 -11.70 -13.23
N PRO A 770 5.13 -11.10 -12.74
CA PRO A 770 4.98 -9.66 -12.77
C PRO A 770 5.92 -9.03 -11.73
N MET A 771 6.74 -8.08 -12.17
CA MET A 771 7.52 -7.19 -11.32
C MET A 771 7.14 -5.75 -11.60
N GLU A 772 7.44 -4.82 -10.69
CA GLU A 772 7.02 -3.43 -10.86
C GLU A 772 7.61 -2.83 -12.13
N GLY A 773 6.75 -2.56 -13.13
CA GLY A 773 7.14 -2.01 -14.43
C GLY A 773 7.79 -3.01 -15.40
N LEU A 774 7.93 -4.29 -15.03
CA LEU A 774 8.54 -5.35 -15.84
C LEU A 774 7.69 -6.63 -15.85
N GLU A 775 7.49 -7.21 -17.02
CA GLU A 775 6.85 -8.52 -17.17
C GLU A 775 7.91 -9.56 -17.54
N LEU A 776 8.47 -10.25 -16.53
CA LEU A 776 9.52 -11.23 -16.76
C LEU A 776 8.90 -12.55 -17.22
N ARG A 777 9.22 -12.95 -18.44
CA ARG A 777 8.76 -14.20 -19.05
C ARG A 777 9.85 -15.24 -19.02
N PHE A 778 9.49 -16.47 -18.67
CA PHE A 778 10.40 -17.58 -18.48
C PHE A 778 9.96 -18.79 -19.30
N VAL A 779 10.93 -19.46 -19.92
CA VAL A 779 10.74 -20.69 -20.69
C VAL A 779 11.50 -21.82 -20.03
N GLU A 780 10.88 -23.01 -19.99
CA GLU A 780 11.56 -24.21 -19.51
C GLU A 780 12.63 -24.62 -20.53
N VAL A 781 13.88 -24.70 -20.08
CA VAL A 781 15.02 -25.11 -20.92
C VAL A 781 15.43 -26.54 -20.59
N GLU A 782 15.31 -26.91 -19.32
CA GLU A 782 15.51 -28.26 -18.80
C GLU A 782 14.44 -28.54 -17.74
N PRO A 783 14.17 -29.80 -17.36
CA PRO A 783 13.20 -30.10 -16.31
C PRO A 783 13.42 -29.25 -15.06
N LEU A 784 12.36 -28.54 -14.67
CA LEU A 784 12.31 -27.65 -13.50
C LEU A 784 13.23 -26.41 -13.57
N TYR A 785 13.94 -26.20 -14.67
CA TYR A 785 14.88 -25.09 -14.86
C TYR A 785 14.44 -24.21 -16.02
N PHE A 786 14.33 -22.92 -15.70
CA PHE A 786 13.78 -21.93 -16.58
C PHE A 786 14.77 -20.80 -16.80
N ARG A 787 14.76 -20.25 -18.02
CA ARG A 787 15.51 -19.05 -18.38
C ARG A 787 14.54 -17.97 -18.82
N GLN A 788 14.87 -16.72 -18.50
CA GLN A 788 14.16 -15.58 -19.04
C GLN A 788 14.22 -15.60 -20.58
N VAL A 789 13.10 -15.26 -21.23
CA VAL A 789 13.00 -15.26 -22.70
C VAL A 789 14.02 -14.32 -23.34
N ASP A 790 14.16 -13.12 -22.79
CA ASP A 790 14.90 -11.99 -23.35
C ASP A 790 15.99 -11.45 -22.38
N GLY A 791 16.41 -12.26 -21.41
CA GLY A 791 17.38 -11.82 -20.40
C GLY A 791 18.14 -12.97 -19.75
N SER A 792 18.87 -12.64 -18.69
CA SER A 792 19.84 -13.53 -18.05
C SER A 792 19.33 -14.19 -16.76
N PHE A 793 18.13 -13.82 -16.28
CA PHE A 793 17.58 -14.40 -15.06
C PHE A 793 17.14 -15.86 -15.26
N THR A 794 17.29 -16.64 -14.20
CA THR A 794 16.88 -18.04 -14.17
C THR A 794 15.96 -18.34 -12.99
N LEU A 795 15.16 -19.39 -13.14
CA LEU A 795 14.34 -19.96 -12.08
C LEU A 795 14.60 -21.46 -11.99
N VAL A 796 14.64 -21.97 -10.77
CA VAL A 796 14.57 -23.42 -10.50
C VAL A 796 13.41 -23.71 -9.57
N PHE A 797 12.64 -24.73 -9.92
CA PHE A 797 11.62 -25.28 -9.03
C PHE A 797 12.10 -26.58 -8.37
N ARG A 798 11.63 -26.82 -7.15
CA ARG A 798 11.87 -28.09 -6.44
C ARG A 798 10.56 -28.82 -6.21
N GLU A 799 10.58 -30.12 -6.44
CA GLU A 799 9.46 -31.03 -6.20
C GLU A 799 9.65 -31.84 -4.90
N ASP A 800 8.55 -32.29 -4.30
CA ASP A 800 8.58 -33.34 -3.28
C ASP A 800 8.62 -34.75 -3.91
N ASP A 801 8.72 -35.79 -3.07
CA ASP A 801 8.72 -37.20 -3.51
C ASP A 801 7.45 -37.63 -4.28
N LYS A 802 6.42 -36.78 -4.32
CA LYS A 802 5.15 -37.01 -5.02
C LYS A 802 5.02 -36.18 -6.30
N GLY A 803 6.05 -35.40 -6.67
CA GLY A 803 6.05 -34.53 -7.85
C GLY A 803 5.27 -33.22 -7.66
N ASN A 804 4.98 -32.80 -6.42
CA ASN A 804 4.37 -31.49 -6.19
C ASN A 804 5.46 -30.43 -6.10
N ILE A 805 5.29 -29.32 -6.82
CA ILE A 805 6.16 -28.15 -6.69
C ILE A 805 6.03 -27.56 -5.28
N THR A 806 7.14 -27.50 -4.56
CA THR A 806 7.21 -27.00 -3.18
C THR A 806 7.99 -25.69 -3.06
N HIS A 807 9.00 -25.49 -3.90
CA HIS A 807 9.86 -24.31 -3.84
C HIS A 807 10.13 -23.71 -5.22
N LEU A 808 10.48 -22.43 -5.19
CA LEU A 808 11.01 -21.63 -6.29
C LEU A 808 12.32 -20.97 -5.81
N PHE A 809 13.35 -21.03 -6.63
CA PHE A 809 14.61 -20.31 -6.46
C PHE A 809 14.83 -19.43 -7.67
N THR A 810 15.36 -18.22 -7.47
CA THR A 810 15.59 -17.26 -8.56
C THR A 810 16.86 -16.46 -8.36
N ASP A 811 17.58 -16.19 -9.45
CA ASP A 811 18.75 -15.30 -9.47
C ASP A 811 18.38 -13.81 -9.29
N ILE A 812 17.09 -13.47 -9.30
CA ILE A 812 16.60 -12.10 -9.06
C ILE A 812 16.80 -11.72 -7.58
N GLN A 813 16.61 -12.68 -6.68
CA GLN A 813 16.78 -12.53 -5.24
C GLN A 813 17.55 -13.74 -4.70
N PRO A 814 18.85 -13.87 -5.03
CA PRO A 814 19.66 -15.05 -4.69
C PRO A 814 19.77 -15.28 -3.18
N GLN A 815 19.56 -14.23 -2.37
CA GLN A 815 19.50 -14.29 -0.92
C GLN A 815 18.27 -15.02 -0.34
N ASN A 816 17.27 -15.34 -1.17
CA ASN A 816 16.01 -15.97 -0.76
C ASN A 816 15.60 -17.13 -1.68
N GLY A 817 15.28 -18.28 -1.08
CA GLY A 817 14.38 -19.27 -1.66
C GLY A 817 12.93 -18.94 -1.33
N PHE A 818 11.99 -19.47 -2.11
CA PHE A 818 10.57 -19.21 -1.94
C PHE A 818 9.79 -20.52 -1.78
N VAL A 819 8.82 -20.52 -0.87
CA VAL A 819 7.97 -21.67 -0.55
C VAL A 819 6.60 -21.48 -1.21
N LYS A 820 6.13 -22.49 -1.92
CA LYS A 820 4.81 -22.48 -2.56
C LYS A 820 3.69 -22.45 -1.52
N LEU A 821 2.76 -21.52 -1.67
CA LEU A 821 1.66 -21.32 -0.74
C LEU A 821 0.48 -22.25 -1.03
N GLY A 822 -0.13 -22.77 0.04
CA GLY A 822 -1.45 -23.39 -0.04
C GLY A 822 -2.54 -22.36 -0.36
N TRP A 823 -3.66 -22.83 -0.93
CA TRP A 823 -4.79 -21.96 -1.33
C TRP A 823 -5.30 -21.05 -0.19
N TYR A 824 -5.25 -21.52 1.06
CA TYR A 824 -5.70 -20.80 2.26
C TYR A 824 -4.68 -19.78 2.77
N GLU A 825 -3.44 -19.80 2.25
CA GLU A 825 -2.35 -18.89 2.62
C GLU A 825 -2.19 -17.76 1.61
N THR A 826 -2.84 -17.89 0.45
CA THR A 826 -2.79 -16.90 -0.62
C THR A 826 -3.34 -15.55 -0.16
N PRO A 827 -2.77 -14.44 -0.64
CA PRO A 827 -3.29 -13.11 -0.33
C PRO A 827 -4.76 -12.96 -0.74
N GLY A 828 -5.13 -13.46 -1.92
CA GLY A 828 -6.50 -13.37 -2.43
C GLY A 828 -7.55 -14.03 -1.53
N PHE A 829 -7.29 -15.25 -1.05
CA PHE A 829 -8.21 -15.93 -0.13
C PHE A 829 -8.36 -15.16 1.19
N ASN A 830 -7.24 -14.76 1.80
CA ASN A 830 -7.23 -14.07 3.09
C ASN A 830 -7.90 -12.70 3.02
N MET A 831 -7.71 -11.97 1.92
CA MET A 831 -8.35 -10.68 1.69
C MET A 831 -9.87 -10.81 1.48
N VAL A 832 -10.32 -11.82 0.73
CA VAL A 832 -11.76 -12.09 0.58
C VAL A 832 -12.36 -12.51 1.93
N LEU A 833 -11.68 -13.39 2.67
CA LEU A 833 -12.12 -13.85 3.98
C LEU A 833 -12.30 -12.68 4.94
N ILE A 834 -11.28 -11.83 5.11
CA ILE A 834 -11.37 -10.69 6.02
C ILE A 834 -12.50 -9.75 5.60
N GLN A 835 -12.63 -9.42 4.31
CA GLN A 835 -13.70 -8.53 3.84
C GLN A 835 -15.10 -9.07 4.12
N VAL A 836 -15.35 -10.35 3.81
CA VAL A 836 -16.65 -10.99 4.08
C VAL A 836 -16.93 -11.00 5.58
N CYS A 837 -15.94 -11.36 6.40
CA CYS A 837 -16.06 -11.32 7.85
C CYS A 837 -16.40 -9.90 8.35
N LEU A 838 -15.68 -8.88 7.88
CA LEU A 838 -15.87 -7.49 8.29
C LEU A 838 -17.23 -6.95 7.90
N LEU A 839 -17.69 -7.19 6.67
CA LEU A 839 -19.02 -6.78 6.21
C LEU A 839 -20.13 -7.34 7.11
N ILE A 840 -20.03 -8.63 7.46
CA ILE A 840 -21.02 -9.29 8.30
C ILE A 840 -20.95 -8.78 9.74
N LEU A 841 -19.74 -8.69 10.33
CA LEU A 841 -19.55 -8.23 11.70
C LEU A 841 -20.01 -6.78 11.89
N LEU A 842 -19.61 -5.87 10.99
CA LEU A 842 -19.98 -4.46 11.06
C LEU A 842 -21.49 -4.24 10.88
N SER A 843 -22.16 -5.11 10.09
CA SER A 843 -23.62 -5.05 9.96
C SER A 843 -24.36 -5.28 11.29
N MET A 844 -23.75 -6.00 12.25
CA MET A 844 -24.35 -6.31 13.54
C MET A 844 -24.38 -5.11 14.48
N LEU A 845 -23.52 -4.09 14.29
CA LEU A 845 -23.50 -2.90 15.14
C LEU A 845 -24.83 -2.10 15.09
N PRO A 846 -25.32 -1.64 13.92
CA PRO A 846 -26.61 -0.96 13.85
C PRO A 846 -27.78 -1.88 14.21
N VAL A 847 -27.71 -3.16 13.83
CA VAL A 847 -28.75 -4.15 14.15
C VAL A 847 -28.86 -4.37 15.66
N GLY A 848 -27.73 -4.49 16.36
CA GLY A 848 -27.65 -4.64 17.80
C GLY A 848 -28.25 -3.45 18.54
N VAL A 849 -27.95 -2.22 18.12
CA VAL A 849 -28.52 -0.99 18.71
C VAL A 849 -30.04 -0.96 18.52
N ILE A 850 -30.53 -1.23 17.30
CA ILE A 850 -31.98 -1.27 17.01
C ILE A 850 -32.67 -2.31 17.89
N ARG A 851 -32.05 -3.48 18.07
CA ARG A 851 -32.60 -4.57 18.87
C ARG A 851 -32.58 -4.27 20.36
N ALA A 852 -31.52 -3.65 20.89
CA ALA A 852 -31.46 -3.21 22.29
C ALA A 852 -32.61 -2.24 22.61
N ILE A 853 -33.01 -1.40 21.65
CA ILE A 853 -34.14 -0.48 21.78
C ILE A 853 -35.49 -1.20 21.65
N ARG A 854 -35.66 -2.08 20.65
CA ARG A 854 -36.96 -2.69 20.30
C ARG A 854 -37.32 -3.93 21.14
N ASN A 855 -36.33 -4.68 21.61
CA ASN A 855 -36.54 -5.98 22.27
C ASN A 855 -36.33 -5.95 23.79
N ARG A 856 -36.83 -4.89 24.46
CA ARG A 856 -36.77 -4.80 25.94
C ARG A 856 -37.52 -5.94 26.66
N LEU A 857 -38.45 -6.60 25.97
CA LEU A 857 -39.27 -7.71 26.47
C LEU A 857 -38.69 -9.11 26.15
N ALA A 858 -37.50 -9.21 25.55
CA ALA A 858 -36.86 -10.49 25.25
C ALA A 858 -36.37 -11.22 26.52
N SER A 859 -36.33 -12.56 26.46
CA SER A 859 -35.84 -13.39 27.57
C SER A 859 -34.40 -13.03 27.94
N ARG A 860 -33.99 -13.32 29.19
CA ARG A 860 -32.63 -13.04 29.67
C ARG A 860 -31.57 -13.70 28.79
N SER A 861 -31.79 -14.95 28.36
CA SER A 861 -30.88 -15.69 27.49
C SER A 861 -30.82 -15.13 26.06
N ALA A 862 -31.94 -14.65 25.51
CA ALA A 862 -31.95 -14.00 24.21
C ALA A 862 -31.21 -12.65 24.25
N ARG A 863 -31.37 -11.88 25.32
CA ARG A 863 -30.59 -10.63 25.51
C ARG A 863 -29.11 -10.90 25.69
N ALA A 864 -28.72 -11.94 26.44
CA ALA A 864 -27.32 -12.34 26.58
C ALA A 864 -26.70 -12.72 25.23
N ALA A 865 -27.41 -13.51 24.41
CA ALA A 865 -26.96 -13.88 23.07
C ALA A 865 -26.72 -12.64 22.16
N ASP A 866 -27.67 -11.69 22.16
CA ASP A 866 -27.55 -10.43 21.40
C ASP A 866 -26.37 -9.57 21.93
N SER A 867 -26.19 -9.47 23.25
CA SER A 867 -25.11 -8.68 23.86
C SER A 867 -23.73 -9.25 23.60
N ILE A 868 -23.57 -10.59 23.65
CA ILE A 868 -22.27 -11.24 23.41
C ILE A 868 -21.84 -11.06 21.96
N ILE A 869 -22.74 -11.33 21.00
CA ILE A 869 -22.38 -11.18 19.59
C ILE A 869 -22.13 -9.71 19.23
N PHE A 870 -22.89 -8.78 19.81
CA PHE A 870 -22.65 -7.35 19.65
C PHE A 870 -21.29 -6.94 20.24
N GLY A 871 -20.94 -7.44 21.43
CA GLY A 871 -19.65 -7.22 22.06
C GLY A 871 -18.49 -7.71 21.20
N ILE A 872 -18.57 -8.93 20.66
CA ILE A 872 -17.58 -9.47 19.70
C ILE A 872 -17.42 -8.55 18.50
N CYS A 873 -18.53 -8.12 17.88
CA CYS A 873 -18.49 -7.24 16.71
C CYS A 873 -17.90 -5.87 17.04
N LEU A 874 -18.19 -5.32 18.23
CA LEU A 874 -17.64 -4.05 18.69
C LEU A 874 -16.14 -4.15 18.96
N LEU A 875 -15.68 -5.22 19.64
CA LEU A 875 -14.27 -5.46 19.89
C LEU A 875 -13.49 -5.61 18.57
N ASN A 876 -14.01 -6.38 17.62
CA ASN A 876 -13.39 -6.51 16.29
C ASN A 876 -13.39 -5.18 15.52
N ALA A 877 -14.44 -4.35 15.64
CA ALA A 877 -14.44 -3.02 15.01
C ALA A 877 -13.39 -2.09 15.63
N LEU A 878 -13.26 -2.10 16.96
CA LEU A 878 -12.22 -1.32 17.67
C LEU A 878 -10.81 -1.82 17.34
N PHE A 879 -10.63 -3.14 17.21
CA PHE A 879 -9.39 -3.76 16.77
C PHE A 879 -8.96 -3.21 15.39
N LEU A 880 -9.87 -3.13 14.42
CA LEU A 880 -9.57 -2.61 13.08
C LEU A 880 -9.24 -1.13 13.09
N VAL A 881 -9.96 -0.33 13.88
CA VAL A 881 -9.65 1.09 14.06
C VAL A 881 -8.26 1.25 14.66
N GLY A 882 -7.93 0.42 15.64
CA GLY A 882 -6.60 0.35 16.24
C GLY A 882 -5.51 -0.02 15.24
N LEU A 883 -5.73 -1.05 14.42
CA LEU A 883 -4.82 -1.43 13.35
C LEU A 883 -4.65 -0.33 12.31
N ALA A 884 -5.72 0.35 11.90
CA ALA A 884 -5.64 1.44 10.93
C ALA A 884 -4.83 2.63 11.47
N ILE A 885 -4.87 2.86 12.79
CA ILE A 885 -4.01 3.84 13.46
C ILE A 885 -2.55 3.37 13.46
N TRP A 886 -2.31 2.07 13.61
CA TRP A 886 -0.97 1.48 13.61
C TRP A 886 -0.32 1.44 12.22
N PHE A 887 -1.06 1.05 11.17
CA PHE A 887 -0.61 0.99 9.77
C PHE A 887 -0.43 2.37 9.10
N ARG A 888 -0.50 3.47 9.87
CA ARG A 888 0.00 4.76 9.37
C ARG A 888 1.49 4.60 9.01
N PRO A 889 2.04 5.39 8.07
CA PRO A 889 3.49 5.40 7.84
C PRO A 889 4.19 5.53 9.18
N MET A 890 4.90 4.47 9.60
CA MET A 890 5.50 4.41 10.92
C MET A 890 6.42 5.61 11.05
N HIS A 891 6.22 6.39 12.11
CA HIS A 891 7.17 7.45 12.39
C HIS A 891 8.50 6.78 12.75
N PRO A 892 9.66 7.31 12.32
CA PRO A 892 10.99 6.75 12.66
C PRO A 892 11.18 6.42 14.14
N SER A 893 10.58 7.21 15.04
CA SER A 893 10.60 6.98 16.49
C SER A 893 9.79 5.77 16.97
N GLU A 894 9.01 5.12 16.11
CA GLU A 894 8.22 3.92 16.41
C GLU A 894 9.00 2.63 16.09
N LEU A 895 10.22 2.73 15.56
CA LEU A 895 11.15 1.60 15.34
C LEU A 895 11.70 1.01 16.64
N HIS A 896 11.55 1.72 17.77
CA HIS A 896 12.23 1.42 19.04
C HIS A 896 11.47 0.46 19.97
N SER A 897 10.13 0.43 19.92
CA SER A 897 9.31 -0.51 20.70
C SER A 897 7.87 -0.52 20.21
N LEU A 898 7.15 -1.63 20.42
CA LEU A 898 5.72 -1.70 20.14
C LEU A 898 4.97 -0.80 21.14
N SER A 899 4.33 0.25 20.64
CA SER A 899 3.61 1.19 21.52
C SER A 899 2.52 0.49 22.34
N LEU A 900 2.24 1.00 23.56
CA LEU A 900 1.13 0.56 24.41
C LEU A 900 -0.20 0.47 23.64
N THR A 901 -0.38 1.32 22.61
CA THR A 901 -1.53 1.27 21.71
C THR A 901 -1.65 -0.09 21.01
N VAL A 902 -0.54 -0.65 20.49
CA VAL A 902 -0.53 -1.94 19.78
C VAL A 902 -0.89 -3.07 20.73
N GLU A 903 -0.34 -3.07 21.95
CA GLU A 903 -0.70 -4.06 22.96
C GLU A 903 -2.19 -4.04 23.32
N ILE A 904 -2.75 -2.84 23.49
CA ILE A 904 -4.19 -2.68 23.74
C ILE A 904 -4.99 -3.24 22.55
N VAL A 905 -4.58 -2.91 21.33
CA VAL A 905 -5.25 -3.38 20.10
C VAL A 905 -5.21 -4.90 20.02
N MET A 906 -4.06 -5.54 20.17
CA MET A 906 -3.96 -7.01 20.18
C MET A 906 -4.80 -7.65 21.29
N GLY A 907 -4.87 -7.01 22.47
CA GLY A 907 -5.75 -7.41 23.56
C GLY A 907 -7.24 -7.43 23.19
N LEU A 908 -7.71 -6.50 22.35
CA LEU A 908 -9.10 -6.50 21.85
C LEU A 908 -9.38 -7.74 21.00
N GLY A 909 -8.42 -8.15 20.15
CA GLY A 909 -8.51 -9.37 19.34
C GLY A 909 -8.61 -10.62 20.20
N VAL A 910 -7.79 -10.72 21.26
CA VAL A 910 -7.84 -11.82 22.24
C VAL A 910 -9.21 -11.90 22.92
N LEU A 911 -9.74 -10.78 23.41
CA LEU A 911 -11.05 -10.74 24.06
C LEU A 911 -12.17 -11.16 23.12
N ALA A 912 -12.15 -10.71 21.85
CA ALA A 912 -13.10 -11.16 20.84
C ALA A 912 -12.98 -12.67 20.56
N GLY A 913 -11.74 -13.18 20.50
CA GLY A 913 -11.43 -14.61 20.39
C GLY A 913 -12.03 -15.44 21.51
N LEU A 914 -11.82 -15.04 22.77
CA LEU A 914 -12.33 -15.74 23.96
C LEU A 914 -13.87 -15.76 24.04
N LEU A 915 -14.55 -14.73 23.53
CA LEU A 915 -16.01 -14.67 23.51
C LEU A 915 -16.64 -15.49 22.37
N THR A 916 -15.89 -15.78 21.31
CA THR A 916 -16.41 -16.48 20.12
C THR A 916 -16.92 -17.91 20.40
N PRO A 917 -16.25 -18.75 21.21
CA PRO A 917 -16.80 -20.04 21.66
C PRO A 917 -18.13 -19.90 22.40
N VAL A 918 -18.32 -18.84 23.17
CA VAL A 918 -19.58 -18.58 23.88
C VAL A 918 -20.71 -18.25 22.88
N ALA A 919 -20.42 -17.48 21.83
CA ALA A 919 -21.37 -17.21 20.76
C ALA A 919 -21.77 -18.48 19.98
N LEU A 920 -20.86 -19.45 19.81
CA LEU A 920 -21.20 -20.76 19.22
C LEU A 920 -22.20 -21.54 20.08
N VAL A 921 -22.02 -21.55 21.41
CA VAL A 921 -22.98 -22.14 22.34
C VAL A 921 -24.34 -21.45 22.23
N TYR A 922 -24.37 -20.11 22.21
CA TYR A 922 -25.63 -19.39 22.03
C TYR A 922 -26.28 -19.62 20.68
N THR A 923 -25.51 -19.82 19.61
CA THR A 923 -26.05 -20.19 18.29
C THR A 923 -26.86 -21.49 18.38
N MET A 924 -26.34 -22.52 19.06
CA MET A 924 -27.09 -23.77 19.29
C MET A 924 -28.36 -23.53 20.11
N LEU A 925 -28.28 -22.73 21.17
CA LEU A 925 -29.42 -22.40 22.03
C LEU A 925 -30.51 -21.60 21.30
N VAL A 926 -30.11 -20.67 20.43
CA VAL A 926 -31.00 -19.85 19.60
C VAL A 926 -31.84 -20.73 18.66
N TRP A 927 -31.24 -21.77 18.09
CA TRP A 927 -31.94 -22.74 17.25
C TRP A 927 -32.83 -23.68 18.05
N LYS A 928 -32.32 -24.23 19.17
CA LYS A 928 -33.05 -25.15 20.06
C LYS A 928 -34.29 -24.51 20.67
N HIS A 929 -34.15 -23.32 21.24
CA HIS A 929 -35.22 -22.64 21.98
C HIS A 929 -35.99 -21.61 21.14
N ARG A 930 -35.65 -21.46 19.85
CA ARG A 930 -36.36 -20.60 18.89
C ARG A 930 -36.56 -19.17 19.39
N TYR A 931 -35.50 -18.55 19.94
CA TYR A 931 -35.59 -17.22 20.55
C TYR A 931 -36.17 -16.13 19.61
N TRP A 932 -35.96 -16.27 18.30
CA TRP A 932 -36.38 -15.28 17.30
C TRP A 932 -36.90 -15.95 16.03
N GLY A 933 -37.48 -15.14 15.12
CA GLY A 933 -37.87 -15.59 13.79
C GLY A 933 -36.71 -16.18 13.00
N VAL A 934 -37.02 -17.10 12.07
CA VAL A 934 -36.03 -17.87 11.28
C VAL A 934 -34.98 -16.95 10.63
N ALA A 935 -35.41 -15.85 10.01
CA ALA A 935 -34.51 -14.91 9.34
C ALA A 935 -33.41 -14.36 10.26
N TYR A 936 -33.76 -13.99 11.51
CA TYR A 936 -32.77 -13.46 12.44
C TYR A 936 -31.87 -14.55 13.03
N ARG A 937 -32.38 -15.78 13.18
CA ARG A 937 -31.53 -16.92 13.62
C ARG A 937 -30.49 -17.29 12.56
N VAL A 938 -30.88 -17.24 11.28
CA VAL A 938 -29.94 -17.39 10.16
C VAL A 938 -28.90 -16.27 10.20
N TYR A 939 -29.33 -15.00 10.31
CA TYR A 939 -28.41 -13.88 10.40
C TYR A 939 -27.45 -13.98 11.60
N TYR A 940 -27.95 -14.29 12.80
CA TYR A 940 -27.12 -14.52 13.99
C TYR A 940 -26.07 -15.60 13.74
N THR A 941 -26.46 -16.71 13.12
CA THR A 941 -25.56 -17.82 12.76
C THR A 941 -24.47 -17.33 11.79
N LEU A 942 -24.83 -16.54 10.78
CA LEU A 942 -23.87 -15.95 9.84
C LEU A 942 -22.86 -15.03 10.55
N VAL A 943 -23.33 -14.19 11.49
CA VAL A 943 -22.44 -13.32 12.29
C VAL A 943 -21.51 -14.14 13.17
N THR A 944 -21.99 -15.22 13.79
CA THR A 944 -21.13 -16.13 14.57
C THR A 944 -20.11 -16.85 13.70
N VAL A 945 -20.49 -17.33 12.51
CA VAL A 945 -19.55 -17.95 11.55
C VAL A 945 -18.50 -16.94 11.09
N ALA A 946 -18.89 -15.69 10.80
CA ALA A 946 -17.96 -14.62 10.47
C ALA A 946 -16.99 -14.31 11.62
N ALA A 947 -17.46 -14.35 12.88
CA ALA A 947 -16.59 -14.20 14.04
C ALA A 947 -15.56 -15.33 14.15
N VAL A 948 -15.98 -16.59 13.91
CA VAL A 948 -15.04 -17.74 13.88
C VAL A 948 -14.01 -17.58 12.76
N GLY A 949 -14.43 -17.21 11.55
CA GLY A 949 -13.52 -16.96 10.44
C GLY A 949 -12.52 -15.84 10.73
N PHE A 950 -12.97 -14.78 11.40
CA PHE A 950 -12.09 -13.68 11.80
C PHE A 950 -11.10 -14.10 12.89
N VAL A 951 -11.51 -14.90 13.88
CA VAL A 951 -10.60 -15.46 14.89
C VAL A 951 -9.56 -16.39 14.27
N TRP A 952 -9.96 -17.21 13.30
CA TRP A 952 -9.01 -18.03 12.53
C TRP A 952 -8.00 -17.15 11.79
N PHE A 953 -8.45 -16.07 11.14
CA PHE A 953 -7.58 -15.11 10.47
C PHE A 953 -6.57 -14.50 11.46
N LEU A 954 -7.05 -13.96 12.60
CA LEU A 954 -6.16 -13.39 13.63
C LEU A 954 -5.16 -14.43 14.15
N HIS A 955 -5.58 -15.69 14.31
CA HIS A 955 -4.69 -16.77 14.75
C HIS A 955 -3.60 -17.08 13.71
N TYR A 956 -4.00 -17.29 12.45
CA TYR A 956 -3.08 -17.66 11.37
C TYR A 956 -2.02 -16.57 11.13
N TRP A 957 -2.39 -15.29 11.28
CA TRP A 957 -1.49 -14.14 11.11
C TRP A 957 -0.83 -13.67 12.43
N ASN A 958 -0.84 -14.49 13.49
CA ASN A 958 -0.21 -14.21 14.79
C ASN A 958 -0.69 -12.95 15.52
N TRP A 959 -1.91 -12.48 15.24
CA TRP A 959 -2.54 -11.32 15.88
C TRP A 959 -3.43 -11.67 17.09
N LEU A 960 -3.38 -12.91 17.55
CA LEU A 960 -3.97 -13.32 18.82
C LEU A 960 -2.88 -13.41 19.91
N GLY A 961 -2.83 -12.38 20.75
CA GLY A 961 -1.93 -12.31 21.91
C GLY A 961 -0.71 -11.44 21.64
N TRP A 962 0.28 -11.54 22.53
CA TRP A 962 1.55 -10.82 22.48
C TRP A 962 2.66 -11.78 22.01
N ARG A 963 2.52 -12.32 20.81
CA ARG A 963 3.49 -13.25 20.22
C ARG A 963 4.63 -12.49 19.50
N TYR A 964 5.30 -11.59 20.21
CA TYR A 964 6.36 -10.75 19.64
C TYR A 964 7.73 -11.41 19.67
#